data_AF-A0A6P7ITY4-F1
#
_entry.id   AF-A0A6P7ITY4-F1
#
_cell.length_a   1.000
_cell.length_b   1.000
_cell.length_c   1.000
_cell.angle_alpha   90.00
_cell.angle_beta   90.00
_cell.angle_gamma   90.00
#
_symmetry.space_group_name_H-M   'P 1'
#
loop_
_entity.id
_entity.type
_entity.pdbx_description
1 polymer ?
#
loop_
_entity_poly.entity_id
_entity_poly.type
_entity_poly.pdbx_seq_one_letter_code
_entity_poly.pdbx_strand_id
1 'polypeptide(L)'
;MAQQKVPQLMMLLFCTLSVYSSYQPALVLEMAKILLENYCFPENLVGMQDAIKQVIDSGEILLISDKNNLAGVLTIGVQLGLNDPRLTVSYEPNFVPVVPRRVLSLPKEQLVQLVRNSVKLDILENNVGYLRLDRIIGEESGARLGSLLQDNIWDRVAHTSSLILDLRYSTAGELSGVPFIISYFSDPEPLIHIDTIYDRPTNTTRELWTMASIVGKRYGKEKDVIILTSKRTMGAAEAVAYTLKNLKRAITVGERTAGGSVNIQKIRIVQSEFYITVPVARSVSPITGQSWEVSGVSPTVNAIAKEAVAKAKSLLAVRNGIPKVVQSICDIIRRLYAFTDRVPALLQHLQTADLFSVVSEEDLAVRLNQVFQTVTEDQRLVIKYMQDSAAIAQEDPEPYKVPDDPGLLRSYIDGVFKIEILSGNTGYLRFDKFVESSAVAQVEELMAEKIWKPLKDTDNLIIDLRYNTGGSTTCLDFMLSYLQDAFQKKHFFTIYDRIQNITTEHNSLPMITGPAYGSERSVYVLTSYHTAGVGEELAYLIQSLHRGTVIGEITSATLMHSKTVQVEGTNIVITVPFINFIDNNGEFWLGGGVVPDAIVLAEEAVDHVNEIAEFHRGLRSLIKSTGELLEKHYAIHEVALQVSKVLLSKWSEGLYRSVVDFESLASQLTTDLKETSGDDRLHVFHCDVEPESLHDVPKIPTAEEVGYIIDALFKIELLPGKIGYLRFDMMADIEFLKAIGPQLIKLVWSKIVNTEALIIDMRYNTGGYSTAIPLLCTYFFDAEPLQHLYTVFDRTTNTTTEVLTRPRVRGQRYGSSKDLFILTSHMTGSAAEVFTHTMKDLNRATIVGEPTIGGSLSSGTYQITDSVLYASIPNQVVFSSVTGKMWSFSGVEPDVITQANDALPVAQRMLETRLKNQQGK
;
A
#
# COMPACT_ATOMS: atom_id res chain seq x y z
N MET A 1 -43.98 34.64 45.43
CA MET A 1 -43.18 33.54 44.82
C MET A 1 -42.38 34.13 43.68
N ALA A 2 -41.09 33.82 43.66
CA ALA A 2 -40.09 34.27 42.67
C ALA A 2 -40.47 33.86 41.23
N GLN A 3 -39.98 34.45 40.13
CA GLN A 3 -38.76 35.21 39.89
C GLN A 3 -38.87 35.96 38.54
N GLN A 4 -38.21 37.13 38.46
CA GLN A 4 -37.70 37.86 37.28
C GLN A 4 -38.63 38.40 36.18
N LYS A 5 -38.63 39.75 36.07
CA LYS A 5 -38.48 40.52 34.81
C LYS A 5 -38.03 41.96 35.12
N VAL A 6 -36.94 42.39 34.48
CA VAL A 6 -36.52 43.81 34.26
C VAL A 6 -37.51 44.37 33.18
N PRO A 7 -37.82 45.69 32.99
CA PRO A 7 -36.85 46.80 33.01
C PRO A 7 -37.36 48.27 33.23
N GLN A 8 -36.39 49.19 33.06
CA GLN A 8 -36.50 50.60 32.59
C GLN A 8 -36.94 51.68 33.58
N LEU A 9 -36.03 52.64 33.84
CA LEU A 9 -36.08 53.98 33.23
C LEU A 9 -34.79 54.75 33.60
N MET A 10 -34.06 55.31 32.62
CA MET A 10 -33.96 56.78 32.52
C MET A 10 -33.12 57.27 31.35
N MET A 11 -33.77 58.21 30.67
CA MET A 11 -33.30 59.22 29.73
C MET A 11 -32.23 60.18 30.28
N LEU A 12 -31.48 60.73 29.32
CA LEU A 12 -31.00 62.13 29.18
C LEU A 12 -29.86 62.65 30.08
N LEU A 13 -28.76 63.07 29.44
CA LEU A 13 -28.21 64.45 29.35
C LEU A 13 -26.78 64.40 28.75
N PHE A 14 -26.56 64.86 27.52
CA PHE A 14 -26.08 66.19 27.10
C PHE A 14 -24.63 66.58 27.48
N CYS A 15 -23.87 66.92 26.42
CA CYS A 15 -22.85 67.98 26.30
C CYS A 15 -21.38 67.62 25.96
N THR A 16 -21.01 68.11 24.76
CA THR A 16 -19.79 68.81 24.31
C THR A 16 -18.56 68.04 23.80
N LEU A 17 -18.29 68.31 22.51
CA LEU A 17 -16.99 68.54 21.84
C LEU A 17 -16.04 67.35 21.67
N SER A 18 -15.96 66.86 20.43
CA SER A 18 -14.72 66.36 19.82
C SER A 18 -14.92 66.18 18.32
N VAL A 19 -14.24 67.01 17.52
CA VAL A 19 -14.07 66.84 16.07
C VAL A 19 -12.93 65.83 15.88
N TYR A 20 -13.23 64.53 15.83
CA TYR A 20 -12.32 63.42 15.48
C TYR A 20 -13.23 62.27 15.02
N SER A 21 -13.08 61.51 13.93
CA SER A 21 -12.00 61.27 12.96
C SER A 21 -12.62 60.71 11.66
N SER A 22 -12.73 61.49 10.58
CA SER A 22 -13.20 60.96 9.28
C SER A 22 -12.08 60.33 8.41
N TYR A 23 -10.85 60.27 8.92
CA TYR A 23 -9.66 59.89 8.14
C TYR A 23 -9.43 58.38 8.01
N GLN A 24 -9.90 57.57 8.96
CA GLN A 24 -9.52 56.14 9.05
C GLN A 24 -10.21 55.25 8.00
N PRO A 25 -11.52 55.39 7.70
CA PRO A 25 -12.14 54.58 6.65
C PRO A 25 -11.56 54.86 5.25
N ALA A 26 -11.28 56.13 4.94
CA ALA A 26 -10.66 56.52 3.66
C ALA A 26 -9.25 55.94 3.51
N LEU A 27 -8.46 55.92 4.60
CA LEU A 27 -7.14 55.30 4.62
C LEU A 27 -7.20 53.80 4.27
N VAL A 28 -8.14 53.06 4.87
CA VAL A 28 -8.30 51.61 4.61
C VAL A 28 -8.76 51.34 3.17
N LEU A 29 -9.66 52.18 2.63
CA LEU A 29 -10.11 52.06 1.23
C LEU A 29 -8.98 52.34 0.23
N GLU A 30 -8.15 53.35 0.46
CA GLU A 30 -7.00 53.65 -0.41
C GLU A 30 -5.92 52.55 -0.32
N MET A 31 -5.69 52.00 0.88
CA MET A 31 -4.82 50.84 1.07
C MET A 31 -5.30 49.63 0.26
N ALA A 32 -6.60 49.36 0.29
CA ALA A 32 -7.21 48.28 -0.47
C ALA A 32 -7.06 48.45 -1.98
N LYS A 33 -7.22 49.68 -2.48
CA LYS A 33 -6.99 50.00 -3.88
C LYS A 33 -5.55 49.72 -4.29
N ILE A 34 -4.58 50.12 -3.46
CA ILE A 34 -3.16 49.82 -3.71
C ILE A 34 -2.92 48.31 -3.79
N LEU A 35 -3.50 47.51 -2.88
CA LEU A 35 -3.39 46.05 -2.92
C LEU A 35 -4.03 45.47 -4.19
N LEU A 36 -5.23 45.89 -4.57
CA LEU A 36 -5.93 45.44 -5.78
C LEU A 36 -5.12 45.72 -7.05
N GLU A 37 -4.44 46.87 -7.12
CA GLU A 37 -3.67 47.29 -8.28
C GLU A 37 -2.25 46.71 -8.35
N ASN A 38 -1.63 46.41 -7.19
CA ASN A 38 -0.19 46.14 -7.13
C ASN A 38 0.21 44.80 -6.49
N TYR A 39 -0.68 44.11 -5.76
CA TYR A 39 -0.32 42.85 -5.11
C TYR A 39 -0.18 41.69 -6.10
N CYS A 40 0.95 40.99 -6.07
CA CYS A 40 1.29 39.96 -7.06
C CYS A 40 0.47 38.66 -7.01
N PHE A 41 -0.46 38.52 -6.06
CA PHE A 41 -1.43 37.41 -5.97
C PHE A 41 -2.87 37.95 -6.06
N PRO A 42 -3.32 38.45 -7.23
CA PRO A 42 -4.67 38.98 -7.38
C PRO A 42 -5.77 37.96 -7.04
N GLU A 43 -5.51 36.66 -7.23
CA GLU A 43 -6.41 35.56 -6.88
C GLU A 43 -6.70 35.48 -5.37
N ASN A 44 -5.77 35.93 -4.52
CA ASN A 44 -5.94 35.94 -3.06
C ASN A 44 -6.78 37.13 -2.57
N LEU A 45 -7.17 38.04 -3.47
CA LEU A 45 -7.95 39.24 -3.13
C LEU A 45 -9.47 39.04 -3.28
N VAL A 46 -9.92 37.82 -3.61
CA VAL A 46 -11.36 37.51 -3.71
C VAL A 46 -12.02 37.62 -2.33
N GLY A 47 -13.10 38.40 -2.21
CA GLY A 47 -13.79 38.67 -0.95
C GLY A 47 -13.12 39.74 -0.07
N MET A 48 -11.95 40.27 -0.47
CA MET A 48 -11.25 41.33 0.27
C MET A 48 -12.10 42.61 0.39
N GLN A 49 -12.86 42.97 -0.64
CA GLN A 49 -13.77 44.13 -0.58
C GLN A 49 -14.84 44.01 0.51
N ASP A 50 -15.40 42.81 0.70
CA ASP A 50 -16.41 42.55 1.72
C ASP A 50 -15.79 42.52 3.12
N ALA A 51 -14.60 41.93 3.27
CA ALA A 51 -13.84 41.94 4.51
C ALA A 51 -13.47 43.36 4.95
N ILE A 52 -13.03 44.21 4.01
CA ILE A 52 -12.73 45.62 4.28
C ILE A 52 -13.99 46.38 4.71
N LYS A 53 -15.12 46.13 4.04
CA LYS A 53 -16.38 46.76 4.40
C LYS A 53 -16.82 46.37 5.81
N GLN A 54 -16.72 45.09 6.16
CA GLN A 54 -17.04 44.59 7.50
C GLN A 54 -16.13 45.18 8.58
N VAL A 55 -14.85 45.38 8.28
CA VAL A 55 -13.88 46.01 9.19
C VAL A 55 -14.13 47.52 9.36
N ILE A 56 -14.60 48.21 8.31
CA ILE A 56 -15.05 49.60 8.43
C ILE A 56 -16.33 49.67 9.27
N ASP A 57 -17.27 48.75 9.03
CA ASP A 57 -18.57 48.69 9.71
C ASP A 57 -18.46 48.27 11.19
N SER A 58 -17.43 47.50 11.58
CA SER A 58 -17.21 47.08 12.98
C SER A 58 -16.80 48.23 13.90
N GLY A 59 -16.28 49.33 13.35
CA GLY A 59 -15.86 50.51 14.11
C GLY A 59 -14.63 50.32 15.00
N GLU A 60 -14.03 49.13 15.07
CA GLU A 60 -12.88 48.84 15.94
C GLU A 60 -11.63 49.66 15.56
N ILE A 61 -11.42 49.89 14.26
CA ILE A 61 -10.31 50.72 13.76
C ILE A 61 -10.49 52.20 14.13
N LEU A 62 -11.72 52.67 14.34
CA LEU A 62 -12.02 54.06 14.69
C LEU A 62 -11.57 54.42 16.12
N LEU A 63 -11.37 53.42 16.98
CA LEU A 63 -10.98 53.60 18.38
C LEU A 63 -9.46 53.81 18.56
N ILE A 64 -8.65 53.55 17.52
CA ILE A 64 -7.19 53.63 17.60
C ILE A 64 -6.74 55.06 17.28
N SER A 65 -6.35 55.83 18.30
CA SER A 65 -5.91 57.22 18.12
C SER A 65 -4.42 57.36 17.74
N ASP A 66 -3.59 56.38 18.09
CA ASP A 66 -2.16 56.40 17.79
C ASP A 66 -1.86 55.85 16.39
N LYS A 67 -1.14 56.63 15.58
CA LYS A 67 -0.89 56.30 14.17
C LYS A 67 0.08 55.13 13.96
N ASN A 68 1.04 54.93 14.87
CA ASN A 68 1.96 53.79 14.80
C ASN A 68 1.25 52.49 15.17
N ASN A 69 0.41 52.53 16.21
CA ASN A 69 -0.45 51.41 16.58
C ASN A 69 -1.44 51.09 15.45
N LEU A 70 -2.01 52.10 14.80
CA LEU A 70 -2.86 51.90 13.62
C LEU A 70 -2.10 51.19 12.49
N ALA A 71 -0.86 51.62 12.18
CA ALA A 71 -0.02 50.94 11.19
C ALA A 71 0.29 49.47 11.58
N GLY A 72 0.54 49.21 12.86
CA GLY A 72 0.74 47.86 13.40
C GLY A 72 -0.51 46.97 13.26
N VAL A 73 -1.68 47.47 13.63
CA VAL A 73 -2.95 46.75 13.48
C VAL A 73 -3.28 46.47 12.01
N LEU A 74 -3.09 47.47 11.13
CA LEU A 74 -3.28 47.28 9.70
C LEU A 74 -2.30 46.26 9.12
N THR A 75 -1.04 46.26 9.57
CA THR A 75 -0.03 45.26 9.18
C THR A 75 -0.49 43.85 9.56
N ILE A 76 -0.90 43.64 10.82
CA ILE A 76 -1.39 42.34 11.29
C ILE A 76 -2.62 41.91 10.48
N GLY A 77 -3.55 42.83 10.24
CA GLY A 77 -4.76 42.57 9.46
C GLY A 77 -4.47 42.10 8.04
N VAL A 78 -3.60 42.79 7.30
CA VAL A 78 -3.26 42.40 5.92
C VAL A 78 -2.39 41.15 5.87
N GLN A 79 -1.48 40.95 6.82
CA GLN A 79 -0.65 39.74 6.88
C GLN A 79 -1.47 38.49 7.20
N LEU A 80 -2.41 38.57 8.16
CA LEU A 80 -3.29 37.44 8.48
C LEU A 80 -4.34 37.21 7.39
N GLY A 81 -4.90 38.28 6.83
CA GLY A 81 -5.92 38.19 5.79
C GLY A 81 -5.40 37.61 4.47
N LEU A 82 -4.16 37.90 4.10
CA LEU A 82 -3.54 37.42 2.84
C LEU A 82 -2.46 36.37 3.03
N ASN A 83 -2.14 36.01 4.28
CA ASN A 83 -1.09 35.08 4.65
C ASN A 83 0.27 35.41 3.99
N ASP A 84 0.63 36.69 3.95
CA ASP A 84 1.87 37.17 3.30
C ASP A 84 2.66 38.10 4.23
N PRO A 85 3.80 37.63 4.79
CA PRO A 85 4.57 38.39 5.78
C PRO A 85 5.29 39.61 5.17
N ARG A 86 5.35 39.73 3.84
CA ARG A 86 6.00 40.86 3.15
C ARG A 86 5.16 42.13 3.19
N LEU A 87 3.84 41.97 3.37
CA LEU A 87 2.92 43.09 3.48
C LEU A 87 3.14 43.80 4.82
N THR A 88 3.55 45.05 4.77
CA THR A 88 3.75 45.87 5.97
C THR A 88 3.19 47.27 5.76
N VAL A 89 2.52 47.80 6.77
CA VAL A 89 2.02 49.18 6.80
C VAL A 89 2.84 49.97 7.81
N SER A 90 3.33 51.14 7.42
CA SER A 90 4.12 52.01 8.29
C SER A 90 3.62 53.45 8.25
N TYR A 91 3.81 54.17 9.34
CA TYR A 91 3.53 55.61 9.45
C TYR A 91 4.85 56.38 9.43
N GLU A 92 5.10 57.18 8.39
CA GLU A 92 6.39 57.83 8.16
C GLU A 92 6.21 59.29 7.66
N PRO A 93 6.01 60.25 8.59
CA PRO A 93 5.70 61.65 8.26
C PRO A 93 6.84 62.39 7.54
N ASN A 94 8.08 61.95 7.74
CA ASN A 94 9.28 62.54 7.14
C ASN A 94 9.98 61.62 6.13
N PHE A 95 9.24 60.70 5.49
CA PHE A 95 9.85 59.79 4.52
C PHE A 95 10.34 60.54 3.28
N VAL A 96 11.66 60.56 3.10
CA VAL A 96 12.29 60.98 1.85
C VAL A 96 12.62 59.72 1.07
N PRO A 97 11.91 59.40 -0.03
CA PRO A 97 12.27 58.26 -0.85
C PRO A 97 13.70 58.43 -1.33
N VAL A 98 14.55 57.45 -1.03
CA VAL A 98 15.87 57.34 -1.66
C VAL A 98 15.61 56.99 -3.11
N VAL A 99 15.44 58.01 -3.97
CA VAL A 99 15.37 57.81 -5.41
C VAL A 99 16.75 57.29 -5.81
N PRO A 100 16.88 56.02 -6.26
CA PRO A 100 18.16 55.56 -6.77
C PRO A 100 18.53 56.49 -7.91
N ARG A 101 19.68 57.17 -7.82
CA ARG A 101 20.22 57.86 -9.01
C ARG A 101 20.25 56.81 -10.12
N ARG A 102 19.58 57.04 -11.25
CA ARG A 102 19.82 56.27 -12.48
C ARG A 102 21.29 56.47 -12.80
N VAL A 103 22.13 55.57 -12.30
CA VAL A 103 23.54 55.54 -12.64
C VAL A 103 23.56 55.14 -14.11
N LEU A 104 24.02 56.06 -14.96
CA LEU A 104 24.41 55.75 -16.33
C LEU A 104 25.25 54.46 -16.31
N SER A 105 25.05 53.56 -17.29
CA SER A 105 25.75 52.27 -17.34
C SER A 105 27.21 52.40 -16.93
N LEU A 106 27.64 51.63 -15.92
CA LEU A 106 29.00 51.71 -15.39
C LEU A 106 30.02 51.55 -16.54
N PRO A 107 31.11 52.35 -16.56
CA PRO A 107 32.22 52.13 -17.48
C PRO A 107 32.78 50.71 -17.35
N LYS A 108 33.33 50.17 -18.45
CA LYS A 108 33.81 48.78 -18.51
C LYS A 108 34.84 48.48 -17.42
N GLU A 109 35.71 49.43 -17.10
CA GLU A 109 36.75 49.30 -16.06
C GLU A 109 36.15 49.12 -14.66
N GLN A 110 35.08 49.88 -14.35
CA GLN A 110 34.38 49.76 -13.08
C GLN A 110 33.61 48.44 -12.99
N LEU A 111 33.02 47.98 -14.10
CA LEU A 111 32.39 46.65 -14.17
C LEU A 111 33.42 45.53 -13.96
N VAL A 112 34.60 45.61 -14.57
CA VAL A 112 35.69 44.64 -14.36
C VAL A 112 36.13 44.60 -12.89
N GLN A 113 36.28 45.76 -12.25
CA GLN A 113 36.66 45.82 -10.83
C GLN A 113 35.59 45.24 -9.91
N LEU A 114 34.32 45.49 -10.23
CA LEU A 114 33.18 44.93 -9.51
C LEU A 114 33.17 43.41 -9.59
N VAL A 115 33.37 42.84 -10.79
CA VAL A 115 33.46 41.39 -10.99
C VAL A 115 34.65 40.78 -10.23
N ARG A 116 35.84 41.39 -10.32
CA ARG A 116 37.03 40.91 -9.60
C ARG A 116 36.82 40.87 -8.09
N ASN A 117 36.10 41.84 -7.54
CA ASN A 117 35.80 41.90 -6.11
C ASN A 117 34.66 40.95 -5.70
N SER A 118 33.84 40.47 -6.64
CA SER A 118 32.67 39.63 -6.37
C SER A 118 32.85 38.15 -6.73
N VAL A 119 34.00 37.77 -7.29
CA VAL A 119 34.28 36.38 -7.69
C VAL A 119 35.57 35.91 -7.04
N LYS A 120 35.56 34.71 -6.46
CA LYS A 120 36.77 34.00 -6.04
C LYS A 120 36.81 32.63 -6.72
N LEU A 121 37.94 32.32 -7.35
CA LEU A 121 38.18 31.07 -8.06
C LEU A 121 39.37 30.34 -7.40
N ASP A 122 39.20 29.04 -7.19
CA ASP A 122 40.27 28.13 -6.75
C ASP A 122 40.09 26.74 -7.38
N ILE A 123 41.17 25.95 -7.46
CA ILE A 123 41.13 24.54 -7.86
C ILE A 123 41.68 23.74 -6.68
N LEU A 124 40.79 23.00 -6.03
CA LEU A 124 41.08 22.20 -4.85
C LEU A 124 41.68 20.84 -5.25
N GLU A 125 42.12 20.07 -4.25
CA GLU A 125 42.57 18.69 -4.41
C GLU A 125 41.57 17.84 -5.21
N ASN A 126 42.07 16.82 -5.91
CA ASN A 126 41.29 15.95 -6.80
C ASN A 126 40.62 16.68 -8.00
N ASN A 127 41.19 17.82 -8.42
CA ASN A 127 40.71 18.62 -9.55
C ASN A 127 39.27 19.13 -9.34
N VAL A 128 38.90 19.47 -8.09
CA VAL A 128 37.59 20.05 -7.76
C VAL A 128 37.64 21.57 -7.92
N GLY A 129 36.84 22.12 -8.82
CA GLY A 129 36.69 23.56 -8.97
C GLY A 129 35.96 24.16 -7.79
N TYR A 130 36.40 25.33 -7.32
CA TYR A 130 35.69 26.15 -6.35
C TYR A 130 35.46 27.53 -6.93
N LEU A 131 34.19 27.87 -7.16
CA LEU A 131 33.77 29.15 -7.70
C LEU A 131 32.83 29.82 -6.72
N ARG A 132 33.28 30.90 -6.09
CA ARG A 132 32.46 31.72 -5.20
C ARG A 132 31.94 32.92 -5.96
N LEU A 133 30.64 33.14 -5.88
CA LEU A 133 29.96 34.32 -6.40
C LEU A 133 29.33 35.08 -5.22
N ASP A 134 29.69 36.34 -5.07
CA ASP A 134 29.09 37.24 -4.07
C ASP A 134 27.94 38.05 -4.67
N ARG A 135 27.77 37.97 -6.01
CA ARG A 135 26.72 38.65 -6.76
C ARG A 135 26.42 37.93 -8.07
N ILE A 136 25.14 37.85 -8.44
CA ILE A 136 24.73 37.42 -9.78
C ILE A 136 24.74 38.62 -10.73
N ILE A 137 25.57 38.55 -11.77
CA ILE A 137 25.74 39.61 -12.77
C ILE A 137 24.59 39.53 -13.79
N GLY A 138 23.92 40.65 -14.06
CA GLY A 138 22.84 40.71 -15.04
C GLY A 138 23.27 40.63 -16.50
N GLU A 139 22.30 40.40 -17.38
CA GLU A 139 22.47 40.19 -18.82
C GLU A 139 23.32 41.26 -19.51
N GLU A 140 23.03 42.55 -19.29
CA GLU A 140 23.75 43.64 -19.96
C GLU A 140 25.25 43.67 -19.56
N SER A 141 25.52 43.48 -18.28
CA SER A 141 26.89 43.42 -17.75
C SER A 141 27.62 42.16 -18.22
N GLY A 142 26.91 41.03 -18.28
CA GLY A 142 27.40 39.76 -18.83
C GLY A 142 27.77 39.87 -20.30
N ALA A 143 26.93 40.49 -21.13
CA ALA A 143 27.20 40.69 -22.55
C ALA A 143 28.45 41.57 -22.80
N ARG A 144 28.65 42.62 -21.98
CA ARG A 144 29.82 43.51 -22.10
C ARG A 144 31.14 42.89 -21.63
N LEU A 145 31.06 41.94 -20.69
CA LEU A 145 32.23 41.31 -20.05
C LEU A 145 32.44 39.84 -20.48
N GLY A 146 31.59 39.28 -21.34
CA GLY A 146 31.50 37.84 -21.60
C GLY A 146 32.83 37.17 -21.93
N SER A 147 33.62 37.71 -22.87
CA SER A 147 34.94 37.14 -23.22
C SER A 147 35.93 37.21 -22.05
N LEU A 148 35.90 38.29 -21.27
CA LEU A 148 36.79 38.48 -20.13
C LEU A 148 36.44 37.52 -18.99
N LEU A 149 35.14 37.27 -18.76
CA LEU A 149 34.65 36.26 -17.82
C LEU A 149 35.01 34.84 -18.28
N GLN A 150 34.89 34.57 -19.58
CA GLN A 150 35.26 33.29 -20.17
C GLN A 150 36.75 32.98 -19.94
N ASP A 151 37.63 33.84 -20.46
CA ASP A 151 39.07 33.60 -20.48
C ASP A 151 39.68 33.50 -19.07
N ASN A 152 39.18 34.30 -18.13
CA ASN A 152 39.80 34.44 -16.80
C ASN A 152 39.16 33.58 -15.70
N ILE A 153 37.88 33.20 -15.87
CA ILE A 153 37.13 32.49 -14.84
C ILE A 153 36.66 31.15 -15.38
N TRP A 154 35.84 31.17 -16.44
CA TRP A 154 35.08 29.99 -16.82
C TRP A 154 35.94 28.89 -17.46
N ASP A 155 36.86 29.23 -18.36
CA ASP A 155 37.69 28.22 -19.04
C ASP A 155 38.54 27.41 -18.03
N ARG A 156 38.95 28.02 -16.92
CA ARG A 156 39.64 27.33 -15.82
C ARG A 156 38.73 26.36 -15.07
N VAL A 157 37.47 26.74 -14.83
CA VAL A 157 36.49 25.89 -14.14
C VAL A 157 36.00 24.77 -15.06
N ALA A 158 35.79 25.04 -16.34
CA ALA A 158 35.23 24.08 -17.30
C ALA A 158 36.02 22.75 -17.39
N HIS A 159 37.31 22.77 -17.07
CA HIS A 159 38.20 21.60 -17.10
C HIS A 159 38.24 20.79 -15.79
N THR A 160 37.59 21.22 -14.72
CA THR A 160 37.57 20.49 -13.44
C THR A 160 36.70 19.23 -13.52
N SER A 161 36.90 18.25 -12.63
CA SER A 161 36.11 17.01 -12.56
C SER A 161 34.75 17.22 -11.89
N SER A 162 34.72 18.10 -10.89
CA SER A 162 33.52 18.51 -10.15
C SER A 162 33.61 19.99 -9.76
N LEU A 163 32.49 20.59 -9.37
CA LEU A 163 32.42 22.01 -9.01
C LEU A 163 31.69 22.22 -7.69
N ILE A 164 32.27 23.05 -6.83
CA ILE A 164 31.61 23.68 -5.70
C ILE A 164 31.30 25.14 -6.07
N LEU A 165 30.02 25.45 -6.26
CA LEU A 165 29.50 26.79 -6.49
C LEU A 165 29.10 27.42 -5.14
N ASP A 166 29.90 28.34 -4.63
CA ASP A 166 29.69 28.95 -3.32
C ASP A 166 28.87 30.24 -3.39
N LEU A 167 27.61 30.15 -2.99
CA LEU A 167 26.65 31.26 -2.93
C LEU A 167 26.40 31.74 -1.49
N ARG A 168 27.17 31.27 -0.50
CA ARG A 168 26.96 31.62 0.93
C ARG A 168 27.05 33.12 1.22
N TYR A 169 27.69 33.87 0.33
CA TYR A 169 27.93 35.31 0.47
C TYR A 169 27.17 36.14 -0.57
N SER A 170 26.37 35.50 -1.43
CA SER A 170 25.56 36.18 -2.45
C SER A 170 24.36 36.89 -1.82
N THR A 171 24.47 38.20 -1.61
CA THR A 171 23.40 39.04 -1.03
C THR A 171 22.77 40.00 -2.03
N ALA A 172 23.28 40.06 -3.27
CA ALA A 172 22.82 40.96 -4.32
C ALA A 172 22.90 40.28 -5.70
N GLY A 173 22.18 40.81 -6.67
CA GLY A 173 22.26 40.36 -8.06
C GLY A 173 21.00 40.62 -8.86
N GLU A 174 21.07 40.34 -10.16
CA GLU A 174 19.98 40.57 -11.10
C GLU A 174 19.41 39.25 -11.63
N LEU A 175 18.07 39.14 -11.67
CA LEU A 175 17.39 37.94 -12.19
C LEU A 175 17.66 37.68 -13.68
N SER A 176 18.02 38.72 -14.44
CA SER A 176 18.44 38.60 -15.84
C SER A 176 19.73 37.77 -16.01
N GLY A 177 20.53 37.61 -14.96
CA GLY A 177 21.73 36.77 -14.96
C GLY A 177 21.48 35.27 -14.75
N VAL A 178 20.30 34.89 -14.24
CA VAL A 178 19.96 33.50 -13.93
C VAL A 178 20.01 32.61 -15.17
N PRO A 179 19.38 32.98 -16.32
CA PRO A 179 19.49 32.23 -17.57
C PRO A 179 20.93 31.85 -17.98
N PHE A 180 21.87 32.79 -17.83
CA PHE A 180 23.26 32.57 -18.20
C PHE A 180 23.90 31.48 -17.35
N ILE A 181 23.74 31.56 -16.03
CA ILE A 181 24.33 30.59 -15.09
C ILE A 181 23.74 29.20 -15.33
N ILE A 182 22.41 29.08 -15.39
CA ILE A 182 21.76 27.78 -15.60
C ILE A 182 22.20 27.16 -16.93
N SER A 183 22.35 27.96 -17.99
CA SER A 183 22.79 27.49 -19.29
C SER A 183 24.17 26.82 -19.24
N TYR A 184 25.14 27.31 -18.46
CA TYR A 184 26.44 26.64 -18.33
C TYR A 184 26.35 25.23 -17.74
N PHE A 185 25.28 24.90 -17.01
CA PHE A 185 25.07 23.60 -16.36
C PHE A 185 24.05 22.68 -17.05
N SER A 186 23.52 23.10 -18.19
CA SER A 186 22.49 22.37 -18.94
C SER A 186 22.93 22.06 -20.37
N ASP A 187 22.30 21.06 -20.98
CA ASP A 187 22.47 20.76 -22.41
C ASP A 187 21.93 21.94 -23.27
N PRO A 188 22.43 22.14 -24.51
CA PRO A 188 21.98 23.22 -25.38
C PRO A 188 20.54 23.05 -25.86
N GLU A 189 20.06 21.81 -25.97
CA GLU A 189 18.69 21.46 -26.32
C GLU A 189 18.25 20.21 -25.53
N PRO A 190 16.97 20.09 -25.12
CA PRO A 190 15.93 21.10 -25.25
C PRO A 190 16.14 22.30 -24.31
N LEU A 191 15.65 23.48 -24.71
CA LEU A 191 15.62 24.64 -23.81
C LEU A 191 14.78 24.36 -22.57
N ILE A 192 15.30 24.76 -21.40
CA ILE A 192 14.67 24.54 -20.10
C ILE A 192 13.97 25.84 -19.68
N HIS A 193 12.68 25.73 -19.36
CA HIS A 193 11.94 26.82 -18.73
C HIS A 193 12.38 26.93 -17.27
N ILE A 194 13.12 27.99 -16.95
CA ILE A 194 13.75 28.19 -15.64
C ILE A 194 12.74 28.72 -14.62
N ASP A 195 12.05 29.81 -14.99
CA ASP A 195 11.18 30.55 -14.07
C ASP A 195 10.18 31.40 -14.84
N THR A 196 9.01 31.63 -14.26
CA THR A 196 7.99 32.55 -14.77
C THR A 196 7.83 33.70 -13.78
N ILE A 197 8.16 34.92 -14.20
CA ILE A 197 8.05 36.12 -13.37
C ILE A 197 6.80 36.90 -13.77
N TYR A 198 5.86 37.03 -12.85
CA TYR A 198 4.67 37.86 -13.02
C TYR A 198 4.85 39.20 -12.31
N ASP A 199 4.68 40.30 -13.04
CA ASP A 199 4.70 41.68 -12.53
C ASP A 199 3.28 42.26 -12.58
N ARG A 200 2.72 42.55 -11.40
CA ARG A 200 1.32 42.99 -11.25
C ARG A 200 1.08 44.43 -11.75
N PRO A 201 1.93 45.43 -11.47
CA PRO A 201 1.68 46.81 -11.91
C PRO A 201 1.61 46.94 -13.43
N THR A 202 2.49 46.23 -14.16
CA THR A 202 2.45 46.20 -15.63
C THR A 202 1.49 45.15 -16.17
N ASN A 203 1.03 44.22 -15.31
CA ASN A 203 0.23 43.05 -15.65
C ASN A 203 0.89 42.20 -16.75
N THR A 204 2.21 42.00 -16.65
CA THR A 204 3.00 41.24 -17.62
C THR A 204 3.64 40.03 -16.98
N THR A 205 3.79 38.98 -17.79
CA THR A 205 4.53 37.78 -17.42
C THR A 205 5.76 37.67 -18.30
N ARG A 206 6.92 37.43 -17.68
CA ARG A 206 8.19 37.23 -18.36
C ARG A 206 8.76 35.86 -17.98
N GLU A 207 9.02 35.06 -19.00
CA GLU A 207 9.63 33.74 -18.82
C GLU A 207 11.16 33.84 -18.91
N LEU A 208 11.84 33.04 -18.09
CA LEU A 208 13.28 32.84 -18.11
C LEU A 208 13.56 31.47 -18.73
N TRP A 209 14.37 31.45 -19.79
CA TRP A 209 14.73 30.22 -20.50
C TRP A 209 16.25 30.05 -20.56
N THR A 210 16.73 28.81 -20.62
CA THR A 210 18.14 28.58 -20.98
C THR A 210 18.42 29.07 -22.41
N MET A 211 19.68 29.35 -22.69
CA MET A 211 20.14 29.81 -23.99
C MET A 211 20.71 28.63 -24.77
N ALA A 212 20.39 28.48 -26.06
CA ALA A 212 20.96 27.43 -26.92
C ALA A 212 22.48 27.63 -27.13
N SER A 213 22.89 28.88 -27.35
CA SER A 213 24.29 29.26 -27.57
C SER A 213 24.81 30.11 -26.41
N ILE A 214 25.99 29.76 -25.89
CA ILE A 214 26.68 30.49 -24.82
C ILE A 214 28.14 30.72 -25.21
N VAL A 215 28.76 31.73 -24.59
CA VAL A 215 30.18 32.04 -24.77
C VAL A 215 31.01 31.09 -23.89
N GLY A 216 31.86 30.27 -24.49
CA GLY A 216 32.65 29.25 -23.80
C GLY A 216 32.00 27.85 -23.75
N LYS A 217 32.67 26.89 -23.10
CA LYS A 217 32.21 25.49 -23.03
C LYS A 217 31.17 25.27 -21.95
N ARG A 218 30.13 24.48 -22.19
CA ARG A 218 29.22 24.04 -21.11
C ARG A 218 29.96 23.14 -20.13
N TYR A 219 29.60 23.21 -18.85
CA TYR A 219 30.08 22.28 -17.82
C TYR A 219 29.52 20.87 -18.04
N GLY A 220 28.38 20.77 -18.74
CA GLY A 220 27.66 19.53 -19.03
C GLY A 220 26.81 19.07 -17.86
N LYS A 221 26.09 17.95 -18.03
CA LYS A 221 25.24 17.34 -16.98
C LYS A 221 25.95 16.27 -16.14
N GLU A 222 27.01 15.67 -16.68
CA GLU A 222 27.71 14.53 -16.07
C GLU A 222 28.54 14.92 -14.84
N LYS A 223 29.17 16.10 -14.86
CA LYS A 223 30.07 16.54 -13.79
C LYS A 223 29.27 16.97 -12.57
N ASP A 224 29.63 16.45 -11.41
CA ASP A 224 28.99 16.81 -10.15
C ASP A 224 29.10 18.31 -9.84
N VAL A 225 27.98 18.89 -9.40
CA VAL A 225 27.91 20.29 -8.93
C VAL A 225 27.29 20.31 -7.55
N ILE A 226 27.97 20.95 -6.61
CA ILE A 226 27.47 21.24 -5.27
C ILE A 226 27.30 22.75 -5.12
N ILE A 227 26.16 23.19 -4.60
CA ILE A 227 25.90 24.61 -4.33
C ILE A 227 25.93 24.84 -2.82
N LEU A 228 26.76 25.78 -2.37
CA LEU A 228 26.82 26.17 -0.96
C LEU A 228 25.88 27.33 -0.68
N THR A 229 25.06 27.20 0.37
CA THR A 229 24.05 28.20 0.75
C THR A 229 24.19 28.58 2.23
N SER A 230 23.79 29.81 2.57
CA SER A 230 23.69 30.26 3.96
C SER A 230 22.42 31.09 4.17
N LYS A 231 22.10 31.42 5.43
CA LYS A 231 21.02 32.36 5.78
C LYS A 231 21.14 33.75 5.13
N ARG A 232 22.30 34.09 4.55
CA ARG A 232 22.54 35.36 3.84
C ARG A 232 22.31 35.26 2.32
N THR A 233 22.29 34.04 1.77
CA THR A 233 22.06 33.84 0.34
C THR A 233 20.67 34.38 -0.02
N MET A 234 20.59 35.32 -0.95
CA MET A 234 19.35 36.06 -1.22
C MET A 234 19.17 36.44 -2.70
N GLY A 235 17.91 36.50 -3.16
CA GLY A 235 17.54 37.03 -4.46
C GLY A 235 17.92 36.11 -5.62
N ALA A 236 18.58 36.65 -6.65
CA ALA A 236 18.94 35.87 -7.85
C ALA A 236 19.78 34.60 -7.55
N ALA A 237 20.57 34.60 -6.47
CA ALA A 237 21.31 33.41 -6.05
C ALA A 237 20.39 32.30 -5.50
N GLU A 238 19.27 32.66 -4.87
CA GLU A 238 18.23 31.71 -4.45
C GLU A 238 17.54 31.11 -5.67
N ALA A 239 17.23 31.91 -6.70
CA ALA A 239 16.68 31.42 -7.95
C ALA A 239 17.60 30.38 -8.64
N VAL A 240 18.92 30.64 -8.67
CA VAL A 240 19.92 29.68 -9.20
C VAL A 240 19.92 28.39 -8.37
N ALA A 241 20.03 28.50 -7.04
CA ALA A 241 20.09 27.33 -6.16
C ALA A 241 18.80 26.50 -6.23
N TYR A 242 17.63 27.16 -6.25
CA TYR A 242 16.33 26.52 -6.36
C TYR A 242 16.18 25.77 -7.69
N THR A 243 16.52 26.44 -8.80
CA THR A 243 16.43 25.83 -10.14
C THR A 243 17.34 24.62 -10.27
N LEU A 244 18.63 24.75 -9.96
CA LEU A 244 19.58 23.63 -10.12
C LEU A 244 19.30 22.47 -9.15
N LYS A 245 18.76 22.77 -7.96
CA LYS A 245 18.27 21.73 -7.04
C LYS A 245 17.11 20.95 -7.65
N ASN A 246 16.09 21.65 -8.14
CA ASN A 246 14.86 21.01 -8.63
C ASN A 246 15.03 20.35 -10.01
N LEU A 247 16.02 20.79 -10.80
CA LEU A 247 16.48 20.09 -12.01
C LEU A 247 17.28 18.81 -11.69
N LYS A 248 17.50 18.47 -10.41
CA LYS A 248 18.45 17.43 -9.99
C LYS A 248 19.83 17.61 -10.64
N ARG A 249 20.25 18.86 -10.83
CA ARG A 249 21.54 19.20 -11.42
C ARG A 249 22.59 19.46 -10.37
N ALA A 250 22.21 20.00 -9.22
CA ALA A 250 23.14 20.29 -8.13
C ALA A 250 22.60 19.90 -6.76
N ILE A 251 23.49 19.40 -5.91
CA ILE A 251 23.18 19.13 -4.49
C ILE A 251 23.43 20.42 -3.70
N THR A 252 22.43 20.89 -2.96
CA THR A 252 22.55 22.10 -2.13
C THR A 252 23.01 21.71 -0.73
N VAL A 253 24.08 22.35 -0.23
CA VAL A 253 24.71 22.06 1.06
C VAL A 253 24.83 23.34 1.87
N GLY A 254 24.40 23.33 3.13
CA GLY A 254 24.53 24.48 4.02
C GLY A 254 23.25 24.77 4.81
N GLU A 255 22.87 26.03 4.87
CA GLU A 255 21.69 26.50 5.62
C GLU A 255 20.58 26.93 4.67
N ARG A 256 19.33 26.93 5.15
CA ARG A 256 18.22 27.57 4.45
C ARG A 256 18.56 29.02 4.11
N THR A 257 18.28 29.42 2.88
CA THR A 257 18.56 30.78 2.39
C THR A 257 17.61 31.83 3.00
N ALA A 258 17.82 33.11 2.68
CA ALA A 258 17.16 34.22 3.36
C ALA A 258 15.63 34.31 3.09
N GLY A 259 15.16 33.80 1.95
CA GLY A 259 13.77 33.93 1.55
C GLY A 259 13.45 35.32 1.00
N GLY A 260 14.20 35.76 -0.02
CA GLY A 260 14.01 37.07 -0.64
C GLY A 260 12.69 37.23 -1.40
N SER A 261 12.62 38.29 -2.21
CA SER A 261 11.48 38.52 -3.11
C SER A 261 11.96 39.08 -4.43
N VAL A 262 11.23 38.80 -5.50
CA VAL A 262 11.54 39.27 -6.85
C VAL A 262 11.49 40.79 -6.90
N ASN A 263 10.39 41.38 -6.44
CA ASN A 263 10.24 42.83 -6.35
C ASN A 263 9.22 43.22 -5.27
N ILE A 264 9.63 44.14 -4.41
CA ILE A 264 8.79 44.74 -3.37
C ILE A 264 8.82 46.26 -3.56
N GLN A 265 7.66 46.90 -3.57
CA GLN A 265 7.56 48.35 -3.64
C GLN A 265 6.94 48.91 -2.37
N LYS A 266 7.47 50.04 -1.92
CA LYS A 266 6.90 50.82 -0.83
C LYS A 266 6.09 51.97 -1.41
N ILE A 267 4.77 51.88 -1.29
CA ILE A 267 3.81 52.76 -1.94
C ILE A 267 3.17 53.65 -0.88
N ARG A 268 3.14 54.97 -1.12
CA ARG A 268 2.48 55.92 -0.22
C ARG A 268 0.97 55.81 -0.36
N ILE A 269 0.25 55.74 0.77
CA ILE A 269 -1.22 55.78 0.78
C ILE A 269 -1.65 57.23 0.58
N VAL A 270 -2.50 57.47 -0.44
CA VAL A 270 -2.86 58.81 -0.94
C VAL A 270 -3.38 59.71 0.19
N GLN A 271 -2.97 60.98 0.17
CA GLN A 271 -3.36 62.02 1.15
C GLN A 271 -3.06 61.67 2.61
N SER A 272 -2.11 60.75 2.85
CA SER A 272 -1.69 60.36 4.19
C SER A 272 -0.15 60.36 4.33
N GLU A 273 0.31 60.13 5.56
CA GLU A 273 1.72 59.88 5.89
C GLU A 273 1.99 58.37 6.11
N PHE A 274 1.04 57.51 5.71
CA PHE A 274 1.19 56.07 5.75
C PHE A 274 1.74 55.52 4.44
N TYR A 275 2.47 54.42 4.54
CA TYR A 275 3.02 53.65 3.43
C TYR A 275 2.61 52.19 3.58
N ILE A 276 2.37 51.53 2.46
CA ILE A 276 2.23 50.08 2.40
C ILE A 276 3.35 49.51 1.53
N THR A 277 4.03 48.51 2.07
CA THR A 277 5.04 47.72 1.37
C THR A 277 4.33 46.52 0.73
N VAL A 278 4.38 46.42 -0.58
CA VAL A 278 3.64 45.42 -1.37
C VAL A 278 4.61 44.62 -2.24
N PRO A 279 4.57 43.27 -2.22
CA PRO A 279 5.23 42.48 -3.23
C PRO A 279 4.49 42.65 -4.56
N VAL A 280 5.17 43.24 -5.54
CA VAL A 280 4.57 43.62 -6.83
C VAL A 280 4.88 42.64 -7.95
N ALA A 281 5.90 41.81 -7.76
CA ALA A 281 6.21 40.71 -8.66
C ALA A 281 6.44 39.41 -7.88
N ARG A 282 6.22 38.28 -8.55
CA ARG A 282 6.47 36.94 -8.01
C ARG A 282 7.14 36.04 -9.04
N SER A 283 7.91 35.09 -8.55
CA SER A 283 8.44 33.94 -9.29
C SER A 283 7.50 32.75 -9.14
N VAL A 284 7.36 31.98 -10.21
CA VAL A 284 6.65 30.70 -10.23
C VAL A 284 7.51 29.72 -11.02
N SER A 285 8.04 28.71 -10.33
CA SER A 285 8.85 27.69 -10.97
C SER A 285 7.98 26.75 -11.82
N PRO A 286 8.32 26.56 -13.11
CA PRO A 286 7.62 25.61 -13.99
C PRO A 286 7.76 24.15 -13.54
N ILE A 287 8.79 23.84 -12.73
CA ILE A 287 9.09 22.48 -12.27
C ILE A 287 8.24 22.11 -11.06
N THR A 288 8.09 23.03 -10.10
CA THR A 288 7.44 22.75 -8.81
C THR A 288 6.08 23.42 -8.65
N GLY A 289 5.74 24.40 -9.49
CA GLY A 289 4.60 25.30 -9.29
C GLY A 289 4.75 26.24 -8.08
N GLN A 290 5.92 26.25 -7.42
CA GLN A 290 6.20 27.02 -6.21
C GLN A 290 7.29 28.07 -6.45
N SER A 291 7.60 28.87 -5.42
CA SER A 291 8.64 29.90 -5.46
C SER A 291 9.71 29.66 -4.39
N TRP A 292 10.90 30.19 -4.62
CA TRP A 292 11.98 30.29 -3.62
C TRP A 292 11.76 31.48 -2.66
N GLU A 293 10.86 32.41 -2.99
CA GLU A 293 10.60 33.61 -2.22
C GLU A 293 10.02 33.33 -0.83
N VAL A 294 10.24 34.24 0.11
CA VAL A 294 9.75 34.21 1.51
C VAL A 294 10.33 33.08 2.37
N SER A 295 10.20 31.83 1.92
CA SER A 295 10.65 30.65 2.66
C SER A 295 12.14 30.35 2.44
N GLY A 296 12.68 30.79 1.30
CA GLY A 296 14.04 30.46 0.89
C GLY A 296 14.17 29.00 0.42
N VAL A 297 15.35 28.70 -0.14
CA VAL A 297 15.74 27.36 -0.58
C VAL A 297 16.24 26.58 0.63
N SER A 298 15.51 25.52 1.00
CA SER A 298 16.03 24.56 1.98
C SER A 298 17.11 23.69 1.31
N PRO A 299 18.29 23.50 1.92
CA PRO A 299 19.36 22.72 1.33
C PRO A 299 19.02 21.23 1.34
N THR A 300 19.58 20.46 0.40
CA THR A 300 19.50 18.99 0.37
C THR A 300 20.26 18.39 1.55
N VAL A 301 21.42 18.95 1.89
CA VAL A 301 22.23 18.55 3.04
C VAL A 301 22.39 19.73 3.99
N ASN A 302 21.77 19.63 5.16
CA ASN A 302 21.90 20.64 6.20
C ASN A 302 23.31 20.62 6.80
N ALA A 303 23.95 21.78 6.85
CA ALA A 303 25.23 22.00 7.51
C ALA A 303 25.34 23.45 7.93
N ILE A 304 26.06 23.75 9.01
CA ILE A 304 26.36 25.14 9.36
C ILE A 304 27.19 25.75 8.23
N ALA A 305 26.91 27.00 7.85
CA ALA A 305 27.52 27.62 6.68
C ALA A 305 29.06 27.56 6.68
N LYS A 306 29.69 27.57 7.86
CA LYS A 306 31.16 27.44 8.03
C LYS A 306 31.71 26.08 7.59
N GLU A 307 30.94 25.01 7.79
CA GLU A 307 31.34 23.61 7.52
C GLU A 307 30.93 23.13 6.12
N ALA A 308 30.10 23.89 5.42
CA ALA A 308 29.53 23.51 4.13
C ALA A 308 30.58 23.11 3.07
N VAL A 309 31.77 23.74 3.05
CA VAL A 309 32.86 23.37 2.14
C VAL A 309 33.43 21.99 2.47
N ALA A 310 33.68 21.71 3.76
CA ALA A 310 34.22 20.43 4.20
C ALA A 310 33.23 19.31 3.89
N LYS A 311 31.94 19.55 4.17
CA LYS A 311 30.85 18.61 3.84
C LYS A 311 30.72 18.40 2.33
N ALA A 312 30.82 19.45 1.52
CA ALA A 312 30.81 19.32 0.06
C ALA A 312 31.97 18.49 -0.46
N LYS A 313 33.18 18.66 0.08
CA LYS A 313 34.34 17.82 -0.28
C LYS A 313 34.10 16.35 0.06
N SER A 314 33.59 16.04 1.26
CA SER A 314 33.30 14.65 1.63
C SER A 314 32.22 14.03 0.73
N LEU A 315 31.20 14.81 0.35
CA LEU A 315 30.14 14.36 -0.56
C LEU A 315 30.67 14.03 -1.95
N LEU A 316 31.52 14.90 -2.52
CA LEU A 316 32.15 14.64 -3.82
C LEU A 316 33.04 13.39 -3.79
N ALA A 317 33.75 13.15 -2.69
CA ALA A 317 34.57 11.95 -2.53
C ALA A 317 33.72 10.66 -2.61
N VAL A 318 32.60 10.61 -1.89
CA VAL A 318 31.65 9.48 -1.95
C VAL A 318 31.08 9.32 -3.36
N ARG A 319 30.63 10.41 -3.98
CA ARG A 319 30.00 10.38 -5.31
C ARG A 319 30.94 9.90 -6.41
N ASN A 320 32.21 10.32 -6.36
CA ASN A 320 33.23 9.83 -7.29
C ASN A 320 33.50 8.32 -7.16
N GLY A 321 33.22 7.73 -5.99
CA GLY A 321 33.33 6.29 -5.75
C GLY A 321 32.16 5.45 -6.28
N ILE A 322 30.96 6.05 -6.41
CA ILE A 322 29.71 5.33 -6.73
C ILE A 322 29.84 4.43 -7.98
N PRO A 323 30.37 4.88 -9.14
CA PRO A 323 30.44 4.03 -10.32
C PRO A 323 31.28 2.76 -10.11
N LYS A 324 32.38 2.86 -9.34
CA LYS A 324 33.23 1.71 -9.01
C LYS A 324 32.51 0.73 -8.08
N VAL A 325 31.79 1.26 -7.08
CA VAL A 325 30.99 0.45 -6.14
C VAL A 325 29.89 -0.31 -6.89
N VAL A 326 29.13 0.37 -7.74
CA VAL A 326 28.06 -0.23 -8.54
C VAL A 326 28.63 -1.30 -9.48
N GLN A 327 29.78 -1.05 -10.10
CA GLN A 327 30.44 -2.04 -10.95
C GLN A 327 30.91 -3.26 -10.14
N SER A 328 31.53 -3.06 -8.97
CA SER A 328 31.95 -4.16 -8.10
C SER A 328 30.77 -5.01 -7.65
N ILE A 329 29.63 -4.38 -7.32
CA ILE A 329 28.40 -5.09 -6.96
C ILE A 329 27.84 -5.87 -8.16
N CYS A 330 27.83 -5.26 -9.35
CA CYS A 330 27.47 -5.96 -10.59
C CYS A 330 28.32 -7.21 -10.82
N ASP A 331 29.63 -7.12 -10.60
CA ASP A 331 30.56 -8.25 -10.78
C ASP A 331 30.35 -9.35 -9.72
N ILE A 332 30.09 -8.97 -8.47
CA ILE A 332 29.73 -9.91 -7.40
C ILE A 332 28.42 -10.64 -7.74
N ILE A 333 27.38 -9.92 -8.18
CA ILE A 333 26.08 -10.49 -8.57
C ILE A 333 26.25 -11.48 -9.73
N ARG A 334 26.97 -11.10 -10.80
CA ARG A 334 27.22 -11.98 -11.96
C ARG A 334 27.83 -13.33 -11.55
N ARG A 335 28.74 -13.29 -10.58
CA ARG A 335 29.49 -14.46 -10.12
C ARG A 335 28.72 -15.31 -9.13
N LEU A 336 28.05 -14.70 -8.16
CA LEU A 336 27.55 -15.41 -6.98
C LEU A 336 26.03 -15.56 -6.92
N TYR A 337 25.24 -14.74 -7.60
CA TYR A 337 23.78 -14.76 -7.40
C TYR A 337 23.13 -15.99 -8.05
N ALA A 338 22.34 -16.73 -7.27
CA ALA A 338 21.76 -18.01 -7.67
C ALA A 338 20.70 -17.89 -8.78
N PHE A 339 19.86 -16.84 -8.77
CA PHE A 339 18.84 -16.62 -9.81
C PHE A 339 19.43 -15.99 -11.06
N THR A 340 20.04 -16.83 -11.90
CA THR A 340 20.74 -16.39 -13.13
C THR A 340 19.83 -15.72 -14.16
N ASP A 341 18.54 -16.07 -14.18
CA ASP A 341 17.49 -15.48 -15.00
C ASP A 341 17.20 -14.01 -14.62
N ARG A 342 17.36 -13.65 -13.35
CA ARG A 342 17.14 -12.29 -12.83
C ARG A 342 18.35 -11.37 -12.99
N VAL A 343 19.55 -11.95 -13.19
CA VAL A 343 20.81 -11.18 -13.30
C VAL A 343 20.77 -10.10 -14.40
N PRO A 344 20.33 -10.37 -15.65
CA PRO A 344 20.31 -9.35 -16.69
C PRO A 344 19.45 -8.13 -16.32
N ALA A 345 18.26 -8.36 -15.79
CA ALA A 345 17.36 -7.30 -15.35
C ALA A 345 17.96 -6.51 -14.17
N LEU A 346 18.55 -7.20 -13.19
CA LEU A 346 19.16 -6.58 -12.03
C LEU A 346 20.33 -5.67 -12.41
N LEU A 347 21.20 -6.13 -13.31
CA LEU A 347 22.32 -5.34 -13.81
C LEU A 347 21.86 -4.09 -14.56
N GLN A 348 20.80 -4.19 -15.37
CA GLN A 348 20.24 -3.05 -16.08
C GLN A 348 19.69 -1.99 -15.11
N HIS A 349 18.96 -2.42 -14.07
CA HIS A 349 18.41 -1.51 -13.07
C HIS A 349 19.51 -0.85 -12.23
N LEU A 350 20.56 -1.59 -11.86
CA LEU A 350 21.72 -1.02 -11.16
C LEU A 350 22.46 0.05 -11.98
N GLN A 351 22.56 -0.14 -13.31
CA GLN A 351 23.19 0.82 -14.21
C GLN A 351 22.35 2.08 -14.44
N THR A 352 21.02 1.98 -14.32
CA THR A 352 20.07 3.08 -14.58
C THR A 352 19.50 3.71 -13.31
N ALA A 353 19.94 3.24 -12.13
CA ALA A 353 19.47 3.74 -10.85
C ALA A 353 19.74 5.23 -10.65
N ASP A 354 18.72 5.98 -10.22
CA ASP A 354 18.88 7.39 -9.82
C ASP A 354 19.59 7.47 -8.47
N LEU A 355 20.92 7.63 -8.54
CA LEU A 355 21.81 7.81 -7.38
C LEU A 355 22.15 9.29 -7.14
N PHE A 356 21.37 10.23 -7.70
CA PHE A 356 21.61 11.65 -7.51
C PHE A 356 21.44 12.09 -6.04
N SER A 357 20.47 11.48 -5.34
CA SER A 357 20.19 11.81 -3.94
C SER A 357 21.22 11.27 -2.95
N VAL A 358 22.14 10.40 -3.39
CA VAL A 358 23.09 9.71 -2.51
C VAL A 358 24.09 10.69 -1.91
N VAL A 359 24.08 10.79 -0.57
CA VAL A 359 24.94 11.68 0.21
C VAL A 359 25.89 10.96 1.18
N SER A 360 25.80 9.64 1.31
CA SER A 360 26.71 8.81 2.12
C SER A 360 26.77 7.38 1.59
N GLU A 361 27.72 6.58 2.07
CA GLU A 361 27.77 5.13 1.78
C GLU A 361 26.57 4.38 2.37
N GLU A 362 26.06 4.83 3.51
CA GLU A 362 24.84 4.29 4.13
C GLU A 362 23.62 4.53 3.24
N ASP A 363 23.46 5.75 2.73
CA ASP A 363 22.39 6.11 1.80
C ASP A 363 22.53 5.35 0.47
N LEU A 364 23.77 5.12 0.00
CA LEU A 364 24.03 4.27 -1.16
C LEU A 364 23.55 2.83 -0.92
N ALA A 365 23.87 2.24 0.23
CA ALA A 365 23.44 0.89 0.59
C ALA A 365 21.90 0.77 0.60
N VAL A 366 21.22 1.73 1.24
CA VAL A 366 19.75 1.80 1.25
C VAL A 366 19.20 1.89 -0.17
N ARG A 367 19.77 2.74 -1.01
CA ARG A 367 19.27 2.96 -2.37
C ARG A 367 19.47 1.76 -3.28
N LEU A 368 20.59 1.05 -3.14
CA LEU A 368 20.86 -0.18 -3.87
C LEU A 368 19.96 -1.34 -3.40
N ASN A 369 19.65 -1.43 -2.10
CA ASN A 369 18.66 -2.39 -1.61
C ASN A 369 17.26 -2.17 -2.20
N GLN A 370 16.84 -0.92 -2.39
CA GLN A 370 15.56 -0.62 -3.05
C GLN A 370 15.55 -1.09 -4.50
N VAL A 371 16.69 -0.96 -5.20
CA VAL A 371 16.84 -1.51 -6.55
C VAL A 371 16.75 -3.04 -6.53
N PHE A 372 17.38 -3.71 -5.55
CA PHE A 372 17.31 -5.16 -5.42
C PHE A 372 15.86 -5.63 -5.21
N GLN A 373 15.16 -5.06 -4.22
CA GLN A 373 13.78 -5.45 -3.90
C GLN A 373 12.81 -5.28 -5.07
N THR A 374 13.01 -4.25 -5.91
CA THR A 374 12.15 -4.01 -7.08
C THR A 374 12.29 -5.09 -8.16
N VAL A 375 13.44 -5.78 -8.22
CA VAL A 375 13.76 -6.72 -9.30
C VAL A 375 13.74 -8.18 -8.83
N THR A 376 14.21 -8.45 -7.61
CA THR A 376 14.50 -9.82 -7.20
C THR A 376 13.45 -10.44 -6.31
N GLU A 377 12.74 -9.67 -5.48
CA GLU A 377 11.89 -10.20 -4.40
C GLU A 377 12.61 -11.23 -3.49
N ASP A 378 13.95 -11.28 -3.53
CA ASP A 378 14.78 -12.22 -2.76
C ASP A 378 15.35 -11.51 -1.54
N GLN A 379 14.75 -11.77 -0.37
CA GLN A 379 15.12 -11.13 0.89
C GLN A 379 16.55 -11.48 1.36
N ARG A 380 17.15 -12.54 0.81
CA ARG A 380 18.53 -12.96 1.14
C ARG A 380 19.57 -12.06 0.49
N LEU A 381 19.25 -11.43 -0.63
CA LEU A 381 20.15 -10.52 -1.34
C LEU A 381 20.07 -9.12 -0.70
N VAL A 382 21.05 -8.78 0.12
CA VAL A 382 21.04 -7.53 0.89
C VAL A 382 22.42 -6.87 0.95
N ILE A 383 22.43 -5.55 0.94
CA ILE A 383 23.59 -4.71 1.19
C ILE A 383 23.47 -4.08 2.58
N LYS A 384 24.54 -4.10 3.36
CA LYS A 384 24.63 -3.46 4.67
C LYS A 384 25.83 -2.49 4.71
N TYR A 385 25.65 -1.37 5.41
CA TYR A 385 26.74 -0.46 5.74
C TYR A 385 27.29 -0.79 7.14
N MET A 386 28.61 -0.94 7.27
CA MET A 386 29.27 -1.37 8.51
C MET A 386 30.44 -0.46 8.86
N GLN A 387 30.30 0.35 9.91
CA GLN A 387 31.34 1.31 10.33
C GLN A 387 32.65 0.65 10.80
N ASP A 388 32.60 -0.58 11.31
CA ASP A 388 33.76 -1.35 11.75
C ASP A 388 33.91 -2.61 10.88
N SER A 389 34.72 -2.55 9.82
CA SER A 389 35.03 -3.69 8.94
C SER A 389 35.91 -4.77 9.61
N ALA A 390 36.23 -4.66 10.89
CA ALA A 390 37.12 -5.58 11.59
C ALA A 390 36.47 -6.93 11.96
N ALA A 391 35.19 -7.15 11.64
CA ALA A 391 34.45 -8.27 12.22
C ALA A 391 33.43 -8.95 11.28
N ILE A 392 33.73 -9.21 10.00
CA ILE A 392 33.04 -10.28 9.26
C ILE A 392 33.99 -10.95 8.25
N ALA A 393 34.99 -11.65 8.76
CA ALA A 393 35.19 -13.01 8.29
C ALA A 393 34.49 -13.88 9.33
N GLN A 394 33.17 -14.05 9.23
CA GLN A 394 32.63 -15.33 9.66
C GLN A 394 33.27 -16.32 8.70
N GLU A 395 34.41 -16.89 9.08
CA GLU A 395 34.82 -18.16 8.50
C GLU A 395 33.62 -19.07 8.72
N ASP A 396 33.00 -19.51 7.62
CA ASP A 396 31.97 -20.55 7.67
C ASP A 396 32.53 -21.64 8.58
N PRO A 397 31.89 -21.95 9.74
CA PRO A 397 32.46 -22.91 10.67
C PRO A 397 32.68 -24.20 9.91
N GLU A 398 33.95 -24.60 9.73
CA GLU A 398 34.25 -25.77 8.91
C GLU A 398 33.41 -26.95 9.44
N PRO A 399 32.66 -27.65 8.56
CA PRO A 399 31.91 -28.81 8.97
C PRO A 399 32.85 -29.78 9.71
N TYR A 400 32.42 -30.24 10.88
CA TYR A 400 33.21 -31.18 11.66
C TYR A 400 33.29 -32.51 10.91
N LYS A 401 34.45 -32.78 10.30
CA LYS A 401 34.71 -34.02 9.58
C LYS A 401 35.10 -35.11 10.56
N VAL A 402 34.28 -36.16 10.64
CA VAL A 402 34.61 -37.35 11.43
C VAL A 402 35.64 -38.18 10.64
N PRO A 403 36.77 -38.61 11.23
CA PRO A 403 37.72 -39.48 10.55
C PRO A 403 37.07 -40.82 10.11
N ASP A 404 37.47 -41.36 8.95
CA ASP A 404 36.95 -42.63 8.38
C ASP A 404 37.28 -43.90 9.20
N ASP A 405 37.73 -43.76 10.46
CA ASP A 405 38.00 -44.88 11.35
C ASP A 405 36.69 -45.46 11.92
N PRO A 406 36.38 -46.76 11.73
CA PRO A 406 35.11 -47.36 12.17
C PRO A 406 34.87 -47.29 13.69
N GLY A 407 35.93 -47.28 14.51
CA GLY A 407 35.82 -47.19 15.96
C GLY A 407 35.41 -45.79 16.43
N LEU A 408 36.03 -44.76 15.83
CA LEU A 408 35.68 -43.36 16.07
C LEU A 408 34.29 -43.00 15.54
N LEU A 409 33.91 -43.49 14.35
CA LEU A 409 32.56 -43.33 13.79
C LEU A 409 31.48 -43.91 14.71
N ARG A 410 31.71 -45.12 15.26
CA ARG A 410 30.79 -45.76 16.20
C ARG A 410 30.66 -44.97 17.51
N SER A 411 31.79 -44.55 18.08
CA SER A 411 31.79 -43.72 19.30
C SER A 411 31.10 -42.38 19.09
N TYR A 412 31.19 -41.82 17.88
CA TYR A 412 30.53 -40.58 17.52
C TYR A 412 29.01 -40.76 17.45
N ILE A 413 28.53 -41.74 16.69
CA ILE A 413 27.08 -42.01 16.55
C ILE A 413 26.44 -42.29 17.91
N ASP A 414 27.12 -43.06 18.76
CA ASP A 414 26.67 -43.35 20.13
C ASP A 414 26.63 -42.10 21.04
N GLY A 415 27.46 -41.09 20.75
CA GLY A 415 27.49 -39.83 21.50
C GLY A 415 26.57 -38.74 20.96
N VAL A 416 26.19 -38.80 19.69
CA VAL A 416 25.41 -37.75 19.01
C VAL A 416 23.91 -38.04 18.96
N PHE A 417 23.53 -39.30 18.73
CA PHE A 417 22.12 -39.67 18.68
C PHE A 417 21.65 -40.20 20.03
N LYS A 418 20.80 -39.44 20.69
CA LYS A 418 20.11 -39.87 21.91
C LYS A 418 18.77 -40.50 21.52
N ILE A 419 18.54 -41.74 21.97
CA ILE A 419 17.33 -42.51 21.64
C ILE A 419 16.67 -43.00 22.92
N GLU A 420 15.37 -42.75 23.05
CA GLU A 420 14.54 -43.21 24.17
C GLU A 420 13.17 -43.66 23.63
N ILE A 421 12.50 -44.58 24.34
CA ILE A 421 11.08 -44.90 24.10
C ILE A 421 10.31 -44.32 25.29
N LEU A 422 9.49 -43.32 25.01
CA LEU A 422 8.67 -42.59 25.98
C LEU A 422 7.37 -43.35 26.28
N SER A 423 6.60 -42.84 27.24
CA SER A 423 5.25 -43.33 27.53
C SER A 423 4.36 -43.30 26.28
N GLY A 424 3.48 -44.28 26.13
CA GLY A 424 2.60 -44.37 24.97
C GLY A 424 3.26 -44.95 23.71
N ASN A 425 4.39 -45.65 23.84
CA ASN A 425 5.13 -46.26 22.73
C ASN A 425 5.61 -45.22 21.69
N THR A 426 5.95 -44.02 22.17
CA THR A 426 6.49 -42.93 21.35
C THR A 426 8.01 -43.00 21.34
N GLY A 427 8.61 -43.19 20.17
CA GLY A 427 10.04 -43.09 19.97
C GLY A 427 10.52 -41.63 20.10
N TYR A 428 11.65 -41.41 20.75
CA TYR A 428 12.29 -40.11 20.86
C TYR A 428 13.71 -40.20 20.33
N LEU A 429 14.02 -39.36 19.34
CA LEU A 429 15.31 -39.25 18.68
C LEU A 429 15.80 -37.80 18.78
N ARG A 430 16.93 -37.57 19.44
CA ARG A 430 17.58 -36.27 19.51
C ARG A 430 18.99 -36.33 18.94
N PHE A 431 19.37 -35.28 18.20
CA PHE A 431 20.74 -35.05 17.77
C PHE A 431 20.99 -33.57 17.50
N ASP A 432 22.17 -33.10 17.91
CA ASP A 432 22.45 -31.66 18.00
C ASP A 432 23.27 -31.13 16.80
N LYS A 433 23.70 -32.02 15.88
CA LYS A 433 24.46 -31.66 14.67
C LYS A 433 24.38 -32.73 13.57
N PHE A 434 24.41 -32.30 12.31
CA PHE A 434 24.60 -33.16 11.13
C PHE A 434 26.10 -33.30 10.77
N VAL A 435 26.52 -34.50 10.38
CA VAL A 435 27.93 -34.84 10.12
C VAL A 435 28.26 -34.83 8.65
N GLU A 436 29.47 -34.36 8.32
CA GLU A 436 30.10 -34.65 7.04
C GLU A 436 30.99 -35.90 7.17
N SER A 437 30.70 -36.94 6.38
CA SER A 437 31.51 -38.17 6.34
C SER A 437 31.64 -38.67 4.91
N SER A 438 32.86 -39.05 4.52
CA SER A 438 33.15 -39.74 3.26
C SER A 438 32.75 -41.21 3.28
N ALA A 439 32.61 -41.82 4.46
CA ALA A 439 32.25 -43.23 4.66
C ALA A 439 30.73 -43.44 4.79
N VAL A 440 29.97 -42.90 3.83
CA VAL A 440 28.50 -42.84 3.84
C VAL A 440 27.82 -44.19 4.12
N ALA A 441 28.29 -45.27 3.48
CA ALA A 441 27.71 -46.61 3.66
C ALA A 441 27.89 -47.16 5.09
N GLN A 442 29.02 -46.85 5.75
CA GLN A 442 29.27 -47.29 7.13
C GLN A 442 28.41 -46.50 8.13
N VAL A 443 28.19 -45.21 7.86
CA VAL A 443 27.29 -44.36 8.65
C VAL A 443 25.86 -44.90 8.56
N GLU A 444 25.41 -45.28 7.36
CA GLU A 444 24.08 -45.85 7.16
C GLU A 444 23.88 -47.16 7.94
N GLU A 445 24.82 -48.11 7.86
CA GLU A 445 24.75 -49.37 8.61
C GLU A 445 24.66 -49.16 10.12
N LEU A 446 25.43 -48.21 10.65
CA LEU A 446 25.43 -47.88 12.07
C LEU A 446 24.12 -47.19 12.50
N MET A 447 23.59 -46.27 11.68
CA MET A 447 22.28 -45.65 11.93
C MET A 447 21.14 -46.66 11.87
N ALA A 448 21.18 -47.61 10.93
CA ALA A 448 20.22 -48.70 10.84
C ALA A 448 20.16 -49.55 12.11
N GLU A 449 21.33 -49.92 12.65
CA GLU A 449 21.43 -50.72 13.87
C GLU A 449 21.01 -49.93 15.12
N LYS A 450 21.45 -48.68 15.23
CA LYS A 450 21.32 -47.88 16.45
C LYS A 450 20.00 -47.11 16.54
N ILE A 451 19.56 -46.48 15.45
CA ILE A 451 18.39 -45.60 15.43
C ILE A 451 17.16 -46.36 14.99
N TRP A 452 17.20 -46.94 13.79
CA TRP A 452 15.99 -47.42 13.14
C TRP A 452 15.51 -48.76 13.70
N LYS A 453 16.43 -49.69 14.04
CA LYS A 453 16.07 -50.99 14.61
C LYS A 453 15.37 -50.90 15.98
N PRO A 454 15.75 -50.01 16.92
CA PRO A 454 14.99 -49.82 18.17
C PRO A 454 13.66 -49.09 17.97
N LEU A 455 13.58 -48.14 17.04
CA LEU A 455 12.40 -47.30 16.84
C LEU A 455 11.34 -47.93 15.93
N LYS A 456 11.68 -49.02 15.21
CA LYS A 456 10.84 -49.65 14.18
C LYS A 456 9.46 -50.13 14.64
N ASP A 457 9.21 -50.31 15.93
CA ASP A 457 7.94 -50.83 16.47
C ASP A 457 7.19 -49.74 17.29
N THR A 458 7.67 -48.49 17.27
CA THR A 458 7.01 -47.35 17.93
C THR A 458 5.85 -46.81 17.09
N ASP A 459 4.82 -46.29 17.77
CA ASP A 459 3.58 -45.77 17.14
C ASP A 459 3.76 -44.34 16.61
N ASN A 460 4.54 -43.54 17.33
CA ASN A 460 4.90 -42.16 16.98
C ASN A 460 6.41 -41.96 17.12
N LEU A 461 6.98 -41.02 16.36
CA LEU A 461 8.39 -40.63 16.46
C LEU A 461 8.50 -39.13 16.69
N ILE A 462 9.21 -38.75 17.74
CA ILE A 462 9.66 -37.39 18.00
C ILE A 462 11.11 -37.26 17.52
N ILE A 463 11.37 -36.31 16.63
CA ILE A 463 12.71 -35.88 16.21
C ILE A 463 12.99 -34.52 16.85
N ASP A 464 13.85 -34.47 17.85
CA ASP A 464 14.13 -33.26 18.61
C ASP A 464 15.33 -32.51 18.02
N LEU A 465 15.04 -31.40 17.33
CA LEU A 465 16.02 -30.50 16.71
C LEU A 465 16.17 -29.18 17.48
N ARG A 466 15.60 -29.06 18.69
CA ARG A 466 15.64 -27.82 19.49
C ARG A 466 17.06 -27.38 19.86
N TYR A 467 18.03 -28.27 19.78
CA TYR A 467 19.44 -27.98 20.08
C TYR A 467 20.33 -28.16 18.85
N ASN A 468 19.73 -28.35 17.67
CA ASN A 468 20.46 -28.69 16.46
C ASN A 468 21.03 -27.44 15.79
N THR A 469 22.35 -27.32 15.79
CA THR A 469 23.07 -26.15 15.26
C THR A 469 23.46 -26.30 13.78
N GLY A 470 22.84 -27.23 13.05
CA GLY A 470 23.07 -27.46 11.63
C GLY A 470 24.13 -28.53 11.35
N GLY A 471 24.91 -28.36 10.28
CA GLY A 471 25.93 -29.33 9.85
C GLY A 471 25.95 -29.52 8.34
N SER A 472 26.24 -30.74 7.89
CA SER A 472 26.32 -31.08 6.46
C SER A 472 25.03 -31.68 5.91
N THR A 473 24.67 -31.32 4.67
CA THR A 473 23.49 -31.83 3.94
C THR A 473 23.65 -33.29 3.50
N THR A 474 24.87 -33.84 3.58
CA THR A 474 25.24 -35.19 3.11
C THR A 474 24.44 -36.34 3.73
N CYS A 475 23.81 -36.14 4.89
CA CYS A 475 23.04 -37.18 5.58
C CYS A 475 21.52 -36.96 5.51
N LEU A 476 21.06 -35.89 4.86
CA LEU A 476 19.66 -35.47 4.91
C LEU A 476 18.74 -36.39 4.09
N ASP A 477 19.15 -36.74 2.88
CA ASP A 477 18.47 -37.71 2.00
C ASP A 477 18.41 -39.12 2.61
N PHE A 478 19.45 -39.54 3.33
CA PHE A 478 19.44 -40.77 4.12
C PHE A 478 18.33 -40.73 5.18
N MET A 479 18.31 -39.71 6.03
CA MET A 479 17.30 -39.60 7.09
C MET A 479 15.87 -39.59 6.53
N LEU A 480 15.63 -38.84 5.46
CA LEU A 480 14.33 -38.78 4.81
C LEU A 480 13.92 -40.12 4.19
N SER A 481 14.88 -40.90 3.67
CA SER A 481 14.61 -42.23 3.10
C SER A 481 14.04 -43.21 4.13
N TYR A 482 14.49 -43.18 5.38
CA TYR A 482 13.96 -44.05 6.45
C TYR A 482 12.55 -43.66 6.90
N LEU A 483 12.15 -42.41 6.67
CA LEU A 483 10.81 -41.92 6.99
C LEU A 483 9.81 -42.20 5.86
N GLN A 484 10.17 -42.88 4.79
CA GLN A 484 9.28 -43.19 3.67
C GLN A 484 9.23 -44.71 3.43
N ASP A 485 8.35 -45.16 2.53
CA ASP A 485 8.26 -46.56 2.16
C ASP A 485 9.36 -46.92 1.14
N ALA A 486 10.12 -47.98 1.42
CA ALA A 486 11.37 -48.32 0.73
C ALA A 486 11.25 -48.65 -0.77
N PHE A 487 10.04 -48.78 -1.32
CA PHE A 487 9.81 -49.22 -2.69
C PHE A 487 9.41 -48.10 -3.66
N GLN A 488 9.21 -46.87 -3.17
CA GLN A 488 8.82 -45.74 -4.00
C GLN A 488 10.00 -44.78 -4.17
N LYS A 489 10.43 -44.55 -5.41
CA LYS A 489 11.37 -43.47 -5.71
C LYS A 489 10.66 -42.14 -5.49
N LYS A 490 11.06 -41.38 -4.48
CA LYS A 490 10.50 -40.07 -4.13
C LYS A 490 11.57 -39.01 -4.28
N HIS A 491 11.22 -37.90 -4.94
CA HIS A 491 12.07 -36.71 -4.96
C HIS A 491 11.90 -35.96 -3.63
N PHE A 492 13.01 -35.52 -3.02
CA PHE A 492 12.96 -34.75 -1.79
C PHE A 492 13.19 -33.26 -2.05
N PHE A 493 14.30 -32.91 -2.68
CA PHE A 493 14.66 -31.53 -2.99
C PHE A 493 15.79 -31.49 -4.03
N THR A 494 16.01 -30.31 -4.58
CA THR A 494 17.10 -30.02 -5.52
C THR A 494 17.91 -28.83 -5.00
N ILE A 495 19.23 -28.95 -5.00
CA ILE A 495 20.15 -27.85 -4.69
C ILE A 495 20.81 -27.40 -5.99
N TYR A 496 20.66 -26.12 -6.32
CA TYR A 496 21.49 -25.47 -7.33
C TYR A 496 22.56 -24.62 -6.65
N ASP A 497 23.82 -24.99 -6.81
CA ASP A 497 24.98 -24.23 -6.35
C ASP A 497 25.55 -23.39 -7.51
N ARG A 498 25.46 -22.06 -7.37
CA ARG A 498 25.95 -21.11 -8.37
C ARG A 498 27.47 -21.07 -8.49
N ILE A 499 28.21 -21.28 -7.41
CA ILE A 499 29.68 -21.21 -7.38
C ILE A 499 30.26 -22.41 -8.13
N GLN A 500 29.74 -23.60 -7.87
CA GLN A 500 30.16 -24.82 -8.56
C GLN A 500 29.47 -24.96 -9.92
N ASN A 501 28.35 -24.28 -10.11
CA ASN A 501 27.45 -24.39 -11.25
C ASN A 501 26.97 -25.84 -11.45
N ILE A 502 26.58 -26.47 -10.33
CA ILE A 502 26.10 -27.86 -10.27
C ILE A 502 24.68 -27.85 -9.71
N THR A 503 23.80 -28.63 -10.33
CA THR A 503 22.47 -28.96 -9.81
C THR A 503 22.51 -30.39 -9.29
N THR A 504 22.19 -30.58 -8.01
CA THR A 504 22.16 -31.89 -7.36
C THR A 504 20.72 -32.20 -6.95
N GLU A 505 20.15 -33.27 -7.49
CA GLU A 505 18.86 -33.79 -7.06
C GLU A 505 19.03 -34.79 -5.92
N HIS A 506 18.31 -34.58 -4.83
CA HIS A 506 18.26 -35.48 -3.69
C HIS A 506 16.97 -36.28 -3.73
N ASN A 507 17.13 -37.60 -3.86
CA ASN A 507 16.03 -38.56 -4.03
C ASN A 507 16.13 -39.66 -2.97
N SER A 508 15.03 -40.37 -2.75
CA SER A 508 15.01 -41.54 -1.86
C SER A 508 15.99 -42.62 -2.32
N LEU A 509 16.64 -43.28 -1.35
CA LEU A 509 17.57 -44.36 -1.62
C LEU A 509 16.84 -45.58 -2.22
N PRO A 510 17.45 -46.26 -3.22
CA PRO A 510 16.82 -47.41 -3.88
C PRO A 510 16.77 -48.65 -2.98
N MET A 511 17.67 -48.75 -2.00
CA MET A 511 17.70 -49.80 -1.00
C MET A 511 18.28 -49.19 0.28
N ILE A 512 17.53 -49.29 1.37
CA ILE A 512 17.99 -48.87 2.71
C ILE A 512 18.46 -50.07 3.52
N THR A 513 19.37 -49.85 4.44
CA THR A 513 19.83 -50.85 5.39
C THR A 513 18.91 -50.94 6.61
N GLY A 514 18.42 -52.14 6.97
CA GLY A 514 17.56 -52.30 8.15
C GLY A 514 16.10 -51.83 7.94
N PRO A 515 15.33 -51.63 9.02
CA PRO A 515 13.90 -51.37 8.92
C PRO A 515 13.59 -49.89 8.62
N ALA A 516 12.72 -49.62 7.64
CA ALA A 516 12.11 -48.30 7.48
C ALA A 516 11.16 -47.99 8.65
N TYR A 517 11.07 -46.72 9.02
CA TYR A 517 9.97 -46.23 9.86
C TYR A 517 8.64 -46.23 9.08
N GLY A 518 8.71 -46.04 7.76
CA GLY A 518 7.57 -46.07 6.83
C GLY A 518 6.81 -44.74 6.80
N SER A 519 5.85 -44.62 5.89
CA SER A 519 5.09 -43.37 5.65
C SER A 519 3.85 -43.19 6.54
N GLU A 520 3.27 -44.27 7.07
CA GLU A 520 1.97 -44.23 7.75
C GLU A 520 2.05 -43.69 9.19
N ARG A 521 3.12 -44.02 9.91
CA ARG A 521 3.29 -43.66 11.33
C ARG A 521 3.57 -42.17 11.51
N SER A 522 3.15 -41.60 12.64
CA SER A 522 3.26 -40.15 12.86
C SER A 522 4.68 -39.73 13.22
N VAL A 523 5.13 -38.63 12.64
CA VAL A 523 6.44 -38.03 12.91
C VAL A 523 6.22 -36.59 13.36
N TYR A 524 6.82 -36.23 14.49
CA TYR A 524 6.78 -34.90 15.09
C TYR A 524 8.19 -34.35 15.19
N VAL A 525 8.44 -33.14 14.68
CA VAL A 525 9.77 -32.52 14.69
C VAL A 525 9.74 -31.34 15.63
N LEU A 526 10.62 -31.33 16.63
CA LEU A 526 10.70 -30.24 17.60
C LEU A 526 11.74 -29.21 17.17
N THR A 527 11.37 -27.94 17.20
CA THR A 527 12.22 -26.83 16.76
C THR A 527 12.32 -25.74 17.82
N SER A 528 13.41 -24.97 17.77
CA SER A 528 13.60 -23.78 18.61
C SER A 528 14.31 -22.69 17.81
N TYR A 529 14.48 -21.51 18.40
CA TYR A 529 15.33 -20.47 17.82
C TYR A 529 16.80 -20.89 17.59
N HIS A 530 17.26 -21.98 18.22
CA HIS A 530 18.60 -22.53 18.02
C HIS A 530 18.70 -23.48 16.83
N THR A 531 17.57 -23.98 16.32
CA THR A 531 17.56 -24.85 15.15
C THR A 531 18.10 -24.07 13.94
N ALA A 532 19.19 -24.54 13.34
CA ALA A 532 19.94 -23.83 12.29
C ALA A 532 20.35 -24.74 11.12
N GLY A 533 20.57 -24.14 9.94
CA GLY A 533 21.15 -24.81 8.77
C GLY A 533 20.38 -26.07 8.36
N VAL A 534 21.06 -27.21 8.35
CA VAL A 534 20.47 -28.50 7.91
C VAL A 534 19.35 -28.98 8.85
N GLY A 535 19.35 -28.56 10.12
CA GLY A 535 18.22 -28.81 11.02
C GLY A 535 16.95 -28.09 10.55
N GLU A 536 17.10 -26.87 10.01
CA GLU A 536 16.00 -26.13 9.40
C GLU A 536 15.58 -26.79 8.09
N GLU A 537 16.53 -27.23 7.24
CA GLU A 537 16.22 -27.98 6.01
C GLU A 537 15.42 -29.26 6.30
N LEU A 538 15.79 -30.03 7.33
CA LEU A 538 15.01 -31.22 7.72
C LEU A 538 13.61 -30.86 8.19
N ALA A 539 13.45 -29.86 9.07
CA ALA A 539 12.14 -29.45 9.55
C ALA A 539 11.24 -28.94 8.40
N TYR A 540 11.80 -28.11 7.52
CA TYR A 540 11.12 -27.61 6.32
C TYR A 540 10.67 -28.75 5.40
N LEU A 541 11.56 -29.71 5.10
CA LEU A 541 11.22 -30.83 4.23
C LEU A 541 10.18 -31.76 4.83
N ILE A 542 10.14 -31.90 6.16
CA ILE A 542 9.10 -32.70 6.82
C ILE A 542 7.71 -32.09 6.59
N GLN A 543 7.59 -30.75 6.58
CA GLN A 543 6.36 -30.05 6.21
C GLN A 543 6.08 -30.15 4.71
N SER A 544 7.07 -29.84 3.84
CA SER A 544 6.87 -29.79 2.39
C SER A 544 6.54 -31.17 1.77
N LEU A 545 7.08 -32.25 2.36
CA LEU A 545 6.79 -33.63 1.97
C LEU A 545 5.51 -34.19 2.58
N HIS A 546 4.81 -33.39 3.40
CA HIS A 546 3.66 -33.78 4.21
C HIS A 546 3.93 -35.02 5.07
N ARG A 547 5.18 -35.13 5.56
CA ARG A 547 5.61 -36.32 6.27
C ARG A 547 5.33 -36.23 7.76
N GLY A 548 5.34 -35.05 8.35
CA GLY A 548 5.17 -34.91 9.80
C GLY A 548 4.73 -33.52 10.17
N THR A 549 4.69 -33.29 11.48
CA THR A 549 4.24 -32.03 12.08
C THR A 549 5.41 -31.38 12.79
N VAL A 550 5.70 -30.12 12.47
CA VAL A 550 6.74 -29.33 13.14
C VAL A 550 6.12 -28.56 14.30
N ILE A 551 6.72 -28.66 15.47
CA ILE A 551 6.21 -28.08 16.73
C ILE A 551 7.34 -27.33 17.42
N GLY A 552 7.09 -26.12 17.91
CA GLY A 552 8.06 -25.33 18.68
C GLY A 552 8.16 -23.88 18.25
N GLU A 553 9.35 -23.30 18.34
CA GLU A 553 9.58 -21.90 17.98
C GLU A 553 10.02 -21.75 16.52
N ILE A 554 9.83 -20.56 15.96
CA ILE A 554 10.42 -20.19 14.66
C ILE A 554 11.94 -20.35 14.75
N THR A 555 12.54 -20.99 13.75
CA THR A 555 13.97 -21.34 13.75
C THR A 555 14.88 -20.14 13.49
N SER A 556 16.20 -20.35 13.57
CA SER A 556 17.21 -19.27 13.57
C SER A 556 17.33 -18.46 12.27
N ALA A 557 16.76 -18.94 11.16
CA ALA A 557 16.94 -18.40 9.82
C ALA A 557 18.41 -18.36 9.34
N THR A 558 19.26 -19.24 9.88
CA THR A 558 20.69 -19.27 9.59
C THR A 558 20.99 -20.37 8.57
N LEU A 559 20.61 -20.11 7.32
CA LEU A 559 20.93 -21.00 6.20
C LEU A 559 22.31 -20.69 5.62
N MET A 560 23.06 -21.74 5.30
CA MET A 560 24.38 -21.65 4.64
C MET A 560 24.27 -21.39 3.14
N HIS A 561 23.18 -20.76 2.68
CA HIS A 561 22.88 -20.56 1.26
C HIS A 561 23.41 -19.23 0.70
N SER A 562 23.98 -18.38 1.56
CA SER A 562 24.43 -17.03 1.21
C SER A 562 25.88 -16.79 1.58
N LYS A 563 26.56 -15.94 0.81
CA LYS A 563 27.93 -15.52 1.06
C LYS A 563 28.00 -14.02 1.24
N THR A 564 28.73 -13.59 2.27
CA THR A 564 28.94 -12.18 2.58
C THR A 564 30.28 -11.72 2.03
N VAL A 565 30.30 -10.63 1.26
CA VAL A 565 31.48 -10.10 0.58
C VAL A 565 31.59 -8.60 0.85
N GLN A 566 32.76 -8.15 1.30
CA GLN A 566 33.04 -6.71 1.43
C GLN A 566 33.31 -6.09 0.06
N VAL A 567 32.70 -4.93 -0.22
CA VAL A 567 32.97 -4.16 -1.44
C VAL A 567 34.26 -3.36 -1.24
N GLU A 568 35.25 -3.61 -2.10
CA GLU A 568 36.61 -3.08 -1.97
C GLU A 568 36.62 -1.54 -1.86
N GLY A 569 37.37 -1.02 -0.88
CA GLY A 569 37.55 0.41 -0.66
C GLY A 569 36.35 1.13 -0.03
N THR A 570 35.38 0.39 0.51
CA THR A 570 34.19 0.94 1.19
C THR A 570 33.84 0.17 2.47
N ASN A 571 32.96 0.76 3.28
CA ASN A 571 32.34 0.10 4.42
C ASN A 571 31.04 -0.63 4.06
N ILE A 572 30.85 -0.95 2.78
CA ILE A 572 29.67 -1.63 2.26
C ILE A 572 29.97 -3.11 2.15
N VAL A 573 29.04 -3.93 2.65
CA VAL A 573 29.08 -5.39 2.60
C VAL A 573 27.83 -5.88 1.89
N ILE A 574 27.98 -6.83 0.97
CA ILE A 574 26.87 -7.46 0.25
C ILE A 574 26.77 -8.93 0.64
N THR A 575 25.58 -9.36 1.04
CA THR A 575 25.22 -10.77 1.25
C THR A 575 24.46 -11.26 0.02
N VAL A 576 24.98 -12.30 -0.64
CA VAL A 576 24.45 -12.82 -1.90
C VAL A 576 24.10 -14.30 -1.74
N PRO A 577 22.85 -14.71 -1.99
CA PRO A 577 22.49 -16.12 -2.03
C PRO A 577 23.12 -16.77 -3.26
N PHE A 578 23.92 -17.79 -3.03
CA PHE A 578 24.58 -18.58 -4.07
C PHE A 578 24.01 -20.00 -4.20
N ILE A 579 23.19 -20.42 -3.25
CA ILE A 579 22.42 -21.67 -3.32
C ILE A 579 20.94 -21.35 -3.51
N ASN A 580 20.31 -22.06 -4.45
CA ASN A 580 18.87 -22.21 -4.49
C ASN A 580 18.49 -23.60 -4.00
N PHE A 581 17.74 -23.63 -2.89
CA PHE A 581 17.12 -24.83 -2.35
C PHE A 581 15.70 -24.92 -2.91
N ILE A 582 15.42 -25.96 -3.69
CA ILE A 582 14.15 -26.16 -4.39
C ILE A 582 13.51 -27.40 -3.78
N ASP A 583 12.30 -27.27 -3.26
CA ASP A 583 11.63 -28.38 -2.58
C ASP A 583 10.94 -29.37 -3.52
N ASN A 584 10.26 -30.37 -2.95
CA ASN A 584 9.55 -31.40 -3.73
C ASN A 584 8.38 -30.86 -4.57
N ASN A 585 7.91 -29.65 -4.31
CA ASN A 585 6.84 -28.99 -5.05
C ASN A 585 7.38 -28.04 -6.13
N GLY A 586 8.71 -27.87 -6.21
CA GLY A 586 9.37 -26.95 -7.13
C GLY A 586 9.48 -25.52 -6.60
N GLU A 587 9.15 -25.30 -5.32
CA GLU A 587 9.21 -23.98 -4.69
C GLU A 587 10.62 -23.67 -4.20
N PHE A 588 11.04 -22.42 -4.35
CA PHE A 588 12.34 -21.95 -3.89
C PHE A 588 12.24 -21.53 -2.42
N TRP A 589 12.92 -22.24 -1.54
CA TRP A 589 12.98 -21.83 -0.14
C TRP A 589 14.00 -20.69 0.04
N LEU A 590 13.48 -19.50 0.30
CA LEU A 590 14.27 -18.26 0.48
C LEU A 590 14.74 -18.06 1.93
N GLY A 591 14.57 -19.05 2.81
CA GLY A 591 14.90 -18.96 4.23
C GLY A 591 13.89 -18.17 5.04
N GLY A 592 14.36 -17.47 6.08
CA GLY A 592 13.50 -16.74 7.04
C GLY A 592 13.12 -17.53 8.30
N GLY A 593 13.66 -18.75 8.45
CA GLY A 593 13.31 -19.68 9.51
C GLY A 593 12.10 -20.53 9.13
N VAL A 594 12.09 -21.78 9.58
CA VAL A 594 10.92 -22.66 9.48
C VAL A 594 9.89 -22.16 10.47
N VAL A 595 8.66 -21.99 9.99
CA VAL A 595 7.50 -21.68 10.82
C VAL A 595 6.82 -23.00 11.20
N PRO A 596 6.82 -23.39 12.48
CA PRO A 596 6.18 -24.63 12.93
C PRO A 596 4.68 -24.67 12.64
N ASP A 597 4.14 -25.87 12.44
CA ASP A 597 2.69 -26.10 12.32
C ASP A 597 1.97 -25.78 13.64
N ALA A 598 2.60 -26.08 14.78
CA ALA A 598 2.19 -25.59 16.10
C ALA A 598 3.30 -24.74 16.73
N ILE A 599 3.04 -23.44 16.84
CA ILE A 599 3.97 -22.49 17.45
C ILE A 599 3.80 -22.50 18.98
N VAL A 600 4.82 -22.98 19.68
CA VAL A 600 4.85 -23.11 21.14
C VAL A 600 6.26 -22.84 21.66
N LEU A 601 6.42 -22.59 22.97
CA LEU A 601 7.76 -22.43 23.54
C LEU A 601 8.54 -23.74 23.41
N ALA A 602 9.85 -23.64 23.14
CA ALA A 602 10.67 -24.82 22.90
C ALA A 602 10.65 -25.80 24.08
N GLU A 603 10.52 -25.31 25.31
CA GLU A 603 10.44 -26.15 26.52
C GLU A 603 9.13 -26.94 26.65
N GLU A 604 8.03 -26.43 26.11
CA GLU A 604 6.68 -27.03 26.14
C GLU A 604 6.43 -27.96 24.94
N ALA A 605 7.30 -27.91 23.93
CA ALA A 605 7.09 -28.58 22.64
C ALA A 605 6.87 -30.10 22.76
N VAL A 606 7.53 -30.78 23.70
CA VAL A 606 7.36 -32.23 23.93
C VAL A 606 5.97 -32.54 24.49
N ASP A 607 5.46 -31.72 25.41
CA ASP A 607 4.17 -31.94 26.06
C ASP A 607 3.03 -31.79 25.04
N HIS A 608 3.14 -30.79 24.16
CA HIS A 608 2.18 -30.56 23.07
C HIS A 608 2.18 -31.67 22.00
N VAL A 609 3.26 -32.44 21.82
CA VAL A 609 3.23 -33.61 20.93
C VAL A 609 2.13 -34.58 21.35
N ASN A 610 1.96 -34.81 22.66
CA ASN A 610 0.97 -35.77 23.13
C ASN A 610 -0.45 -35.29 22.83
N GLU A 611 -0.74 -34.00 23.03
CA GLU A 611 -2.04 -33.39 22.74
C GLU A 611 -2.38 -33.49 21.24
N ILE A 612 -1.42 -33.12 20.39
CA ILE A 612 -1.57 -33.18 18.93
C ILE A 612 -1.68 -34.63 18.46
N ALA A 613 -0.92 -35.56 19.02
CA ALA A 613 -1.00 -36.97 18.66
C ALA A 613 -2.35 -37.61 19.01
N GLU A 614 -2.93 -37.23 20.16
CA GLU A 614 -4.30 -37.61 20.53
C GLU A 614 -5.33 -37.02 19.56
N PHE A 615 -5.19 -35.73 19.21
CA PHE A 615 -6.06 -35.08 18.21
C PHE A 615 -5.98 -35.77 16.83
N HIS A 616 -4.77 -36.05 16.34
CA HIS A 616 -4.54 -36.73 15.06
C HIS A 616 -5.19 -38.13 14.99
N ARG A 617 -5.35 -38.82 16.12
CA ARG A 617 -6.02 -40.13 16.16
C ARG A 617 -7.51 -40.03 15.74
N GLY A 618 -8.18 -38.93 16.06
CA GLY A 618 -9.59 -38.68 15.72
C GLY A 618 -9.79 -38.06 14.33
N LEU A 619 -8.74 -37.50 13.73
CA LEU A 619 -8.78 -36.67 12.53
C LEU A 619 -9.45 -37.35 11.34
N ARG A 620 -9.11 -38.61 11.06
CA ARG A 620 -9.71 -39.39 9.97
C ARG A 620 -11.23 -39.50 10.10
N SER A 621 -11.73 -39.66 11.33
CA SER A 621 -13.16 -39.79 11.59
C SER A 621 -13.87 -38.48 11.30
N LEU A 622 -13.31 -37.35 11.73
CA LEU A 622 -13.88 -36.02 11.51
C LEU A 622 -13.95 -35.69 10.01
N ILE A 623 -12.87 -35.97 9.26
CA ILE A 623 -12.81 -35.76 7.81
C ILE A 623 -13.84 -36.64 7.09
N LYS A 624 -13.91 -37.93 7.43
CA LYS A 624 -14.89 -38.85 6.86
C LYS A 624 -16.32 -38.40 7.13
N SER A 625 -16.64 -38.04 8.37
CA SER A 625 -17.98 -37.59 8.75
C SER A 625 -18.36 -36.26 8.09
N THR A 626 -17.40 -35.37 7.85
CA THR A 626 -17.64 -34.16 7.05
C THR A 626 -18.09 -34.52 5.63
N GLY A 627 -17.40 -35.45 4.96
CA GLY A 627 -17.80 -35.97 3.66
C GLY A 627 -19.20 -36.60 3.66
N GLU A 628 -19.50 -37.45 4.66
CA GLU A 628 -20.82 -38.09 4.83
C GLU A 628 -21.96 -37.07 5.04
N LEU A 629 -21.72 -36.00 5.80
CA LEU A 629 -22.68 -34.92 5.98
C LEU A 629 -22.97 -34.21 4.66
N LEU A 630 -21.94 -33.93 3.85
CA LEU A 630 -22.12 -33.36 2.52
C LEU A 630 -22.91 -34.30 1.61
N GLU A 631 -22.57 -35.58 1.55
CA GLU A 631 -23.29 -36.56 0.72
C GLU A 631 -24.78 -36.63 1.06
N LYS A 632 -25.11 -36.50 2.35
CA LYS A 632 -26.47 -36.53 2.84
C LYS A 632 -27.22 -35.22 2.59
N HIS A 633 -26.62 -34.08 2.90
CA HIS A 633 -27.33 -32.80 3.02
C HIS A 633 -27.06 -31.79 1.90
N TYR A 634 -25.97 -31.91 1.15
CA TYR A 634 -25.63 -30.97 0.09
C TYR A 634 -26.53 -31.15 -1.13
N ALA A 635 -26.99 -30.03 -1.69
CA ALA A 635 -27.94 -30.02 -2.80
C ALA A 635 -27.40 -30.71 -4.08
N ILE A 636 -26.09 -30.63 -4.32
CA ILE A 636 -25.44 -31.20 -5.51
C ILE A 636 -24.72 -32.50 -5.12
N HIS A 637 -25.45 -33.60 -5.17
CA HIS A 637 -24.96 -34.88 -4.64
C HIS A 637 -23.68 -35.40 -5.35
N GLU A 638 -23.55 -35.19 -6.66
CA GLU A 638 -22.36 -35.61 -7.41
C GLU A 638 -21.08 -34.89 -6.92
N VAL A 639 -21.18 -33.58 -6.70
CA VAL A 639 -20.09 -32.78 -6.14
C VAL A 639 -19.77 -33.22 -4.71
N ALA A 640 -20.79 -33.54 -3.89
CA ALA A 640 -20.56 -34.05 -2.54
C ALA A 640 -19.74 -35.36 -2.53
N LEU A 641 -20.04 -36.29 -3.43
CA LEU A 641 -19.29 -37.55 -3.58
C LEU A 641 -17.84 -37.29 -4.00
N GLN A 642 -17.61 -36.33 -4.90
CA GLN A 642 -16.27 -35.93 -5.31
C GLN A 642 -15.49 -35.33 -4.13
N VAL A 643 -16.10 -34.39 -3.40
CA VAL A 643 -15.51 -33.75 -2.22
C VAL A 643 -15.14 -34.79 -1.16
N SER A 644 -16.07 -35.68 -0.80
CA SER A 644 -15.84 -36.78 0.16
C SER A 644 -14.64 -37.64 -0.23
N LYS A 645 -14.50 -37.99 -1.52
CA LYS A 645 -13.35 -38.73 -2.03
C LYS A 645 -12.05 -37.94 -1.95
N VAL A 646 -12.07 -36.66 -2.33
CA VAL A 646 -10.87 -35.79 -2.29
C VAL A 646 -10.38 -35.58 -0.87
N LEU A 647 -11.27 -35.33 0.09
CA LEU A 647 -10.93 -35.17 1.51
C LEU A 647 -10.19 -36.41 2.04
N LEU A 648 -10.68 -37.61 1.75
CA LEU A 648 -10.03 -38.85 2.15
C LEU A 648 -8.70 -39.10 1.43
N SER A 649 -8.58 -38.71 0.15
CA SER A 649 -7.32 -38.77 -0.60
C SER A 649 -6.28 -37.86 0.03
N LYS A 650 -6.63 -36.59 0.26
CA LYS A 650 -5.75 -35.59 0.89
C LYS A 650 -5.30 -36.04 2.28
N TRP A 651 -6.19 -36.63 3.08
CA TRP A 651 -5.81 -37.25 4.36
C TRP A 651 -4.79 -38.38 4.19
N SER A 652 -5.01 -39.29 3.23
CA SER A 652 -4.09 -40.42 2.98
C SER A 652 -2.72 -39.99 2.43
N GLU A 653 -2.67 -38.85 1.74
CA GLU A 653 -1.46 -38.23 1.22
C GLU A 653 -0.69 -37.42 2.29
N GLY A 654 -1.26 -37.28 3.49
CA GLY A 654 -0.63 -36.57 4.61
C GLY A 654 -0.90 -35.08 4.66
N LEU A 655 -1.73 -34.51 3.79
CA LEU A 655 -2.01 -33.06 3.72
C LEU A 655 -2.66 -32.48 4.98
N TYR A 656 -3.16 -33.34 5.87
CA TYR A 656 -3.73 -32.96 7.17
C TYR A 656 -2.75 -33.09 8.34
N ARG A 657 -1.46 -33.40 8.09
CA ARG A 657 -0.44 -33.55 9.16
C ARG A 657 -0.09 -32.22 9.83
N SER A 658 -0.28 -31.09 9.16
CA SER A 658 -0.07 -29.75 9.71
C SER A 658 -1.25 -29.24 10.56
N VAL A 659 -2.35 -30.00 10.61
CA VAL A 659 -3.55 -29.60 11.35
C VAL A 659 -3.44 -30.04 12.80
N VAL A 660 -3.20 -29.09 13.69
CA VAL A 660 -2.83 -29.35 15.09
C VAL A 660 -3.98 -29.17 16.09
N ASP A 661 -5.09 -28.58 15.66
CA ASP A 661 -6.27 -28.31 16.50
C ASP A 661 -7.57 -28.21 15.68
N PHE A 662 -8.70 -27.96 16.35
CA PHE A 662 -10.01 -27.82 15.69
C PHE A 662 -10.12 -26.57 14.80
N GLU A 663 -9.43 -25.48 15.14
CA GLU A 663 -9.49 -24.23 14.38
C GLU A 663 -8.77 -24.39 13.02
N SER A 664 -7.54 -24.90 13.05
CA SER A 664 -6.78 -25.27 11.86
C SER A 664 -7.51 -26.32 11.02
N LEU A 665 -8.21 -27.28 11.65
CA LEU A 665 -9.01 -28.27 10.93
C LEU A 665 -10.22 -27.65 10.22
N ALA A 666 -10.95 -26.77 10.91
CA ALA A 666 -12.08 -26.06 10.33
C ALA A 666 -11.65 -25.21 9.12
N SER A 667 -10.51 -24.52 9.24
CA SER A 667 -9.91 -23.75 8.17
C SER A 667 -9.52 -24.63 6.97
N GLN A 668 -8.77 -25.71 7.20
CA GLN A 668 -8.32 -26.62 6.14
C GLN A 668 -9.50 -27.30 5.43
N LEU A 669 -10.49 -27.80 6.19
CA LEU A 669 -11.71 -28.38 5.62
C LEU A 669 -12.45 -27.34 4.78
N THR A 670 -12.63 -26.12 5.28
CA THR A 670 -13.31 -25.05 4.52
C THR A 670 -12.63 -24.79 3.18
N THR A 671 -11.30 -24.67 3.17
CA THR A 671 -10.52 -24.49 1.93
C THR A 671 -10.75 -25.66 0.98
N ASP A 672 -10.58 -26.89 1.45
CA ASP A 672 -10.73 -28.09 0.61
C ASP A 672 -12.15 -28.26 0.06
N LEU A 673 -13.17 -27.94 0.87
CA LEU A 673 -14.57 -27.94 0.47
C LEU A 673 -14.81 -26.95 -0.68
N LYS A 674 -14.33 -25.71 -0.53
CA LYS A 674 -14.51 -24.64 -1.53
C LYS A 674 -13.75 -24.92 -2.82
N GLU A 675 -12.48 -25.30 -2.74
CA GLU A 675 -11.65 -25.61 -3.91
C GLU A 675 -12.24 -26.76 -4.74
N THR A 676 -12.71 -27.82 -4.07
CA THR A 676 -13.20 -29.01 -4.77
C THR A 676 -14.62 -28.82 -5.31
N SER A 677 -15.46 -28.05 -4.62
CA SER A 677 -16.86 -27.85 -5.01
C SER A 677 -17.09 -26.64 -5.92
N GLY A 678 -16.24 -25.62 -5.84
CA GLY A 678 -16.47 -24.29 -6.40
C GLY A 678 -17.60 -23.50 -5.71
N ASP A 679 -18.09 -23.95 -4.55
CA ASP A 679 -19.16 -23.30 -3.80
C ASP A 679 -18.63 -22.63 -2.53
N ASP A 680 -18.47 -21.31 -2.57
CA ASP A 680 -17.95 -20.49 -1.47
C ASP A 680 -18.85 -20.47 -0.21
N ARG A 681 -20.06 -21.00 -0.31
CA ARG A 681 -21.02 -21.05 0.80
C ARG A 681 -20.77 -22.25 1.72
N LEU A 682 -20.06 -23.27 1.23
CA LEU A 682 -19.62 -24.39 2.07
C LEU A 682 -18.51 -23.93 3.00
N HIS A 683 -18.72 -24.13 4.30
CA HIS A 683 -17.71 -23.83 5.31
C HIS A 683 -17.89 -24.68 6.55
N VAL A 684 -16.77 -24.94 7.22
CA VAL A 684 -16.67 -25.60 8.53
C VAL A 684 -16.16 -24.59 9.53
N PHE A 685 -16.75 -24.56 10.71
CA PHE A 685 -16.34 -23.65 11.79
C PHE A 685 -16.36 -24.38 13.13
N HIS A 686 -15.55 -23.89 14.06
CA HIS A 686 -15.57 -24.36 15.45
C HIS A 686 -16.51 -23.48 16.28
N CYS A 687 -17.29 -24.06 17.18
CA CYS A 687 -18.18 -23.32 18.08
C CYS A 687 -18.39 -24.10 19.39
N ASP A 688 -18.04 -23.49 20.52
CA ASP A 688 -18.14 -24.14 21.84
C ASP A 688 -19.59 -24.25 22.36
N VAL A 689 -20.50 -23.48 21.79
CA VAL A 689 -21.94 -23.48 22.11
C VAL A 689 -22.71 -23.98 20.90
N GLU A 690 -23.71 -24.83 21.10
CA GLU A 690 -24.58 -25.27 20.00
C GLU A 690 -25.21 -24.04 19.32
N PRO A 691 -25.04 -23.86 17.99
CA PRO A 691 -25.63 -22.75 17.28
C PRO A 691 -27.15 -22.75 17.41
N GLU A 692 -27.74 -21.64 17.85
CA GLU A 692 -29.19 -21.52 17.92
C GLU A 692 -29.80 -21.71 16.52
N SER A 693 -30.74 -22.65 16.38
CA SER A 693 -31.49 -22.78 15.14
C SER A 693 -32.40 -21.55 14.98
N LEU A 694 -32.19 -20.75 13.93
CA LEU A 694 -33.05 -19.63 13.56
C LEU A 694 -34.40 -20.14 13.01
N HIS A 695 -35.18 -20.80 13.86
CA HIS A 695 -36.56 -21.19 13.64
C HIS A 695 -37.49 -20.47 14.62
N ASP A 696 -37.19 -19.20 14.92
CA ASP A 696 -38.16 -18.34 15.58
C ASP A 696 -39.27 -17.99 14.59
N VAL A 697 -40.49 -18.38 14.93
CA VAL A 697 -41.70 -17.96 14.23
C VAL A 697 -41.77 -16.43 14.30
N PRO A 698 -41.89 -15.71 13.16
CA PRO A 698 -41.97 -14.26 13.17
C PRO A 698 -43.10 -13.81 14.10
N LYS A 699 -42.77 -13.06 15.16
CA LYS A 699 -43.79 -12.42 16.01
C LYS A 699 -44.62 -11.50 15.12
N ILE A 700 -45.93 -11.72 15.09
CA ILE A 700 -46.86 -10.85 14.36
C ILE A 700 -46.90 -9.49 15.08
N PRO A 701 -46.48 -8.39 14.43
CA PRO A 701 -46.44 -7.07 15.06
C PRO A 701 -47.84 -6.51 15.33
N THR A 702 -47.96 -5.70 16.36
CA THR A 702 -49.16 -4.92 16.68
C THR A 702 -49.42 -3.83 15.64
N ALA A 703 -50.65 -3.32 15.55
CA ALA A 703 -51.05 -2.35 14.53
C ALA A 703 -50.22 -1.04 14.54
N GLU A 704 -49.69 -0.64 15.69
CA GLU A 704 -48.80 0.54 15.83
C GLU A 704 -47.38 0.22 15.35
N GLU A 705 -46.85 -0.96 15.66
CA GLU A 705 -45.52 -1.42 15.22
C GLU A 705 -45.45 -1.58 13.69
N VAL A 706 -46.55 -1.98 13.04
CA VAL A 706 -46.60 -2.15 11.57
C VAL A 706 -46.27 -0.84 10.83
N GLY A 707 -46.73 0.31 11.33
CA GLY A 707 -46.42 1.61 10.72
C GLY A 707 -44.92 1.92 10.74
N TYR A 708 -44.30 1.77 11.92
CA TYR A 708 -42.85 1.97 12.10
C TYR A 708 -42.00 1.00 11.28
N ILE A 709 -42.41 -0.27 11.24
CA ILE A 709 -41.76 -1.31 10.44
C ILE A 709 -41.81 -0.96 8.95
N ILE A 710 -42.96 -0.52 8.43
CA ILE A 710 -43.09 -0.15 7.02
C ILE A 710 -42.20 1.05 6.69
N ASP A 711 -42.17 2.09 7.53
CA ASP A 711 -41.34 3.28 7.31
C ASP A 711 -39.82 2.99 7.44
N ALA A 712 -39.46 2.00 8.25
CA ALA A 712 -38.08 1.53 8.42
C ALA A 712 -37.63 0.68 7.23
N LEU A 713 -38.45 -0.32 6.83
CA LEU A 713 -38.09 -1.32 5.82
C LEU A 713 -38.29 -0.85 4.38
N PHE A 714 -39.21 0.08 4.13
CA PHE A 714 -39.52 0.54 2.77
C PHE A 714 -39.21 2.04 2.62
N LYS A 715 -38.36 2.39 1.65
CA LYS A 715 -38.18 3.79 1.21
C LYS A 715 -38.84 3.97 -0.14
N ILE A 716 -39.58 5.07 -0.29
CA ILE A 716 -40.37 5.34 -1.48
C ILE A 716 -40.18 6.79 -1.87
N GLU A 717 -39.95 7.01 -3.15
CA GLU A 717 -39.85 8.34 -3.73
C GLU A 717 -40.56 8.37 -5.09
N LEU A 718 -41.16 9.52 -5.42
CA LEU A 718 -41.66 9.78 -6.76
C LEU A 718 -40.67 10.70 -7.47
N LEU A 719 -39.90 10.11 -8.37
CA LEU A 719 -38.87 10.81 -9.13
C LEU A 719 -39.48 11.59 -10.32
N PRO A 720 -38.74 12.57 -10.87
CA PRO A 720 -39.16 13.29 -12.07
C PRO A 720 -39.57 12.34 -13.22
N GLY A 721 -40.59 12.73 -13.99
CA GLY A 721 -41.11 11.89 -15.08
C GLY A 721 -42.08 10.79 -14.64
N LYS A 722 -42.70 10.93 -13.45
CA LYS A 722 -43.60 9.92 -12.84
C LYS A 722 -42.93 8.55 -12.72
N ILE A 723 -41.65 8.53 -12.35
CA ILE A 723 -40.90 7.31 -12.09
C ILE A 723 -41.04 6.99 -10.60
N GLY A 724 -41.54 5.80 -10.28
CA GLY A 724 -41.55 5.32 -8.90
C GLY A 724 -40.17 4.81 -8.51
N TYR A 725 -39.76 5.09 -7.28
CA TYR A 725 -38.59 4.47 -6.65
C TYR A 725 -39.04 3.74 -5.38
N LEU A 726 -38.67 2.47 -5.25
CA LEU A 726 -38.98 1.60 -4.13
C LEU A 726 -37.70 0.91 -3.67
N ARG A 727 -37.30 1.11 -2.42
CA ARG A 727 -36.19 0.38 -1.78
C ARG A 727 -36.72 -0.41 -0.62
N PHE A 728 -36.21 -1.63 -0.45
CA PHE A 728 -36.37 -2.37 0.79
C PHE A 728 -35.15 -3.23 1.08
N ASP A 729 -34.71 -3.22 2.34
CA ASP A 729 -33.38 -3.70 2.73
C ASP A 729 -33.39 -5.14 3.25
N MET A 730 -34.56 -5.79 3.32
CA MET A 730 -34.69 -7.19 3.74
C MET A 730 -35.89 -7.87 3.07
N MET A 731 -35.78 -9.16 2.77
CA MET A 731 -36.88 -10.01 2.33
C MET A 731 -37.67 -10.54 3.52
N ALA A 732 -38.92 -10.09 3.63
CA ALA A 732 -39.82 -10.48 4.72
C ALA A 732 -40.47 -11.85 4.48
N ASP A 733 -40.89 -12.52 5.56
CA ASP A 733 -41.69 -13.74 5.46
C ASP A 733 -43.09 -13.47 4.87
N ILE A 734 -43.67 -14.47 4.19
CA ILE A 734 -44.98 -14.36 3.56
C ILE A 734 -46.13 -14.14 4.55
N GLU A 735 -46.11 -14.78 5.73
CA GLU A 735 -47.17 -14.59 6.73
C GLU A 735 -47.10 -13.18 7.33
N PHE A 736 -45.89 -12.68 7.53
CA PHE A 736 -45.66 -11.28 7.90
C PHE A 736 -46.21 -10.32 6.83
N LEU A 737 -45.87 -10.52 5.55
CA LEU A 737 -46.38 -9.68 4.46
C LEU A 737 -47.91 -9.73 4.34
N LYS A 738 -48.52 -10.89 4.57
CA LYS A 738 -49.99 -11.03 4.59
C LYS A 738 -50.62 -10.22 5.72
N ALA A 739 -50.02 -10.24 6.92
CA ALA A 739 -50.50 -9.51 8.09
C ALA A 739 -50.45 -7.99 7.85
N ILE A 740 -49.35 -7.47 7.30
CA ILE A 740 -49.19 -6.03 7.06
C ILE A 740 -49.79 -5.56 5.72
N GLY A 741 -50.26 -6.49 4.89
CA GLY A 741 -50.70 -6.24 3.52
C GLY A 741 -51.66 -5.05 3.31
N PRO A 742 -52.73 -4.87 4.11
CA PRO A 742 -53.61 -3.69 3.98
C PRO A 742 -52.87 -2.36 4.14
N GLN A 743 -51.95 -2.30 5.11
CA GLN A 743 -51.18 -1.09 5.40
C GLN A 743 -50.09 -0.88 4.35
N LEU A 744 -49.42 -1.95 3.92
CA LEU A 744 -48.45 -1.91 2.82
C LEU A 744 -49.09 -1.39 1.52
N ILE A 745 -50.30 -1.86 1.18
CA ILE A 745 -51.02 -1.34 0.01
C ILE A 745 -51.33 0.15 0.16
N LYS A 746 -51.83 0.56 1.33
CA LYS A 746 -52.22 1.95 1.59
C LYS A 746 -51.02 2.90 1.60
N LEU A 747 -49.96 2.56 2.33
CA LEU A 747 -48.82 3.45 2.62
C LEU A 747 -47.74 3.41 1.55
N VAL A 748 -47.58 2.26 0.88
CA VAL A 748 -46.52 2.02 -0.10
C VAL A 748 -47.08 1.92 -1.51
N TRP A 749 -47.85 0.86 -1.76
CA TRP A 749 -48.19 0.46 -3.12
C TRP A 749 -49.08 1.47 -3.87
N SER A 750 -50.04 2.08 -3.18
CA SER A 750 -50.96 3.07 -3.75
C SER A 750 -50.24 4.30 -4.34
N LYS A 751 -49.05 4.63 -3.83
CA LYS A 751 -48.24 5.78 -4.28
C LYS A 751 -47.46 5.49 -5.56
N ILE A 752 -47.13 4.23 -5.82
CA ILE A 752 -46.26 3.84 -6.94
C ILE A 752 -46.98 3.04 -8.03
N VAL A 753 -48.13 2.42 -7.77
CA VAL A 753 -48.78 1.51 -8.75
C VAL A 753 -49.15 2.21 -10.07
N ASN A 754 -49.40 3.52 -10.03
CA ASN A 754 -49.82 4.33 -11.18
C ASN A 754 -48.66 5.10 -11.86
N THR A 755 -47.40 4.84 -11.48
CA THR A 755 -46.23 5.44 -12.15
C THR A 755 -46.05 4.89 -13.57
N GLU A 756 -45.28 5.59 -14.41
CA GLU A 756 -44.99 5.18 -15.79
C GLU A 756 -43.86 4.15 -15.86
N ALA A 757 -42.89 4.26 -14.94
CA ALA A 757 -41.83 3.28 -14.71
C ALA A 757 -41.55 3.11 -13.21
N LEU A 758 -40.88 2.01 -12.82
CA LEU A 758 -40.51 1.72 -11.44
C LEU A 758 -39.04 1.29 -11.36
N ILE A 759 -38.31 1.85 -10.39
CA ILE A 759 -36.98 1.41 -9.98
C ILE A 759 -37.12 0.72 -8.62
N ILE A 760 -36.71 -0.55 -8.54
CA ILE A 760 -36.59 -1.29 -7.29
C ILE A 760 -35.12 -1.30 -6.88
N ASP A 761 -34.80 -0.76 -5.72
CA ASP A 761 -33.43 -0.69 -5.23
C ASP A 761 -33.14 -1.83 -4.24
N MET A 762 -32.32 -2.79 -4.69
CA MET A 762 -31.90 -3.96 -3.92
C MET A 762 -30.45 -3.86 -3.44
N ARG A 763 -29.75 -2.73 -3.70
CA ARG A 763 -28.32 -2.54 -3.40
C ARG A 763 -27.95 -2.72 -1.92
N TYR A 764 -28.93 -2.73 -1.03
CA TYR A 764 -28.71 -2.87 0.42
C TYR A 764 -29.39 -4.11 1.00
N ASN A 765 -29.95 -4.96 0.15
CA ASN A 765 -30.77 -6.09 0.59
C ASN A 765 -29.96 -7.38 0.63
N THR A 766 -29.56 -7.80 1.83
CA THR A 766 -28.76 -9.01 2.06
C THR A 766 -29.57 -10.31 2.00
N GLY A 767 -30.89 -10.22 1.80
CA GLY A 767 -31.80 -11.35 1.73
C GLY A 767 -32.76 -11.42 2.91
N GLY A 768 -33.06 -12.63 3.37
CA GLY A 768 -34.09 -12.91 4.37
C GLY A 768 -34.91 -14.14 3.97
N TYR A 769 -36.23 -14.10 4.19
CA TYR A 769 -37.11 -15.23 3.88
C TYR A 769 -37.45 -15.29 2.39
N SER A 770 -37.33 -16.47 1.79
CA SER A 770 -37.66 -16.70 0.38
C SER A 770 -39.15 -16.90 0.10
N THR A 771 -39.95 -17.12 1.15
CA THR A 771 -41.39 -17.46 1.07
C THR A 771 -42.23 -16.37 0.41
N ALA A 772 -41.81 -15.10 0.54
CA ALA A 772 -42.51 -13.95 -0.02
C ALA A 772 -42.29 -13.70 -1.52
N ILE A 773 -41.23 -14.25 -2.12
CA ILE A 773 -40.83 -13.96 -3.50
C ILE A 773 -41.98 -14.17 -4.50
N PRO A 774 -42.69 -15.32 -4.53
CA PRO A 774 -43.82 -15.50 -5.43
C PRO A 774 -44.95 -14.48 -5.24
N LEU A 775 -45.19 -14.00 -4.01
CA LEU A 775 -46.18 -12.95 -3.77
C LEU A 775 -45.72 -11.60 -4.32
N LEU A 776 -44.45 -11.24 -4.15
CA LEU A 776 -43.88 -10.00 -4.68
C LEU A 776 -43.86 -9.99 -6.20
N CYS A 777 -43.37 -11.07 -6.83
CA CYS A 777 -43.37 -11.22 -8.29
C CYS A 777 -44.77 -11.09 -8.89
N THR A 778 -45.80 -11.59 -8.19
CA THR A 778 -47.20 -11.54 -8.66
C THR A 778 -47.65 -10.10 -8.99
N TYR A 779 -47.16 -9.06 -8.32
CA TYR A 779 -47.54 -7.69 -8.65
C TYR A 779 -47.07 -7.22 -10.03
N PHE A 780 -46.02 -7.85 -10.58
CA PHE A 780 -45.35 -7.40 -11.80
C PHE A 780 -45.75 -8.21 -13.05
N PHE A 781 -46.60 -9.22 -12.92
CA PHE A 781 -47.12 -10.01 -14.03
C PHE A 781 -48.64 -9.92 -14.12
N ASP A 782 -49.19 -10.22 -15.30
CA ASP A 782 -50.63 -10.30 -15.50
C ASP A 782 -51.23 -11.48 -14.71
N ALA A 783 -52.55 -11.47 -14.50
CA ALA A 783 -53.22 -12.48 -13.68
C ALA A 783 -53.23 -13.87 -14.33
N GLU A 784 -53.28 -13.91 -15.66
CA GLU A 784 -53.23 -15.13 -16.45
C GLU A 784 -52.42 -14.86 -17.75
N PRO A 785 -51.61 -15.83 -18.23
CA PRO A 785 -51.31 -17.11 -17.56
C PRO A 785 -50.37 -16.93 -16.36
N LEU A 786 -50.48 -17.81 -15.37
CA LEU A 786 -49.53 -17.87 -14.26
C LEU A 786 -48.10 -18.11 -14.79
N GLN A 787 -47.16 -17.28 -14.35
CA GLN A 787 -45.76 -17.38 -14.73
C GLN A 787 -45.02 -18.35 -13.81
N HIS A 788 -44.26 -19.28 -14.39
CA HIS A 788 -43.30 -20.11 -13.67
C HIS A 788 -42.07 -19.26 -13.34
N LEU A 789 -41.86 -18.97 -12.06
CA LEU A 789 -40.79 -18.09 -11.60
C LEU A 789 -39.46 -18.83 -11.60
N TYR A 790 -39.40 -19.97 -10.93
CA TYR A 790 -38.24 -20.84 -10.82
C TYR A 790 -38.68 -22.17 -10.20
N THR A 791 -37.81 -23.18 -10.27
CA THR A 791 -37.99 -24.45 -9.58
C THR A 791 -36.95 -24.57 -8.47
N VAL A 792 -37.35 -25.00 -7.28
CA VAL A 792 -36.43 -25.30 -6.17
C VAL A 792 -36.36 -26.79 -5.96
N PHE A 793 -35.15 -27.34 -5.87
CA PHE A 793 -34.92 -28.67 -5.34
C PHE A 793 -34.38 -28.56 -3.92
N ASP A 794 -35.01 -29.29 -3.00
CA ASP A 794 -34.60 -29.38 -1.60
C ASP A 794 -34.08 -30.80 -1.31
N ARG A 795 -32.80 -30.89 -0.93
CA ARG A 795 -32.13 -32.17 -0.64
C ARG A 795 -32.65 -32.82 0.63
N THR A 796 -33.01 -32.05 1.64
CA THR A 796 -33.44 -32.54 2.96
C THR A 796 -34.75 -33.30 2.83
N THR A 797 -35.68 -32.80 2.01
CA THR A 797 -36.98 -33.42 1.75
C THR A 797 -36.99 -34.29 0.49
N ASN A 798 -35.95 -34.17 -0.35
CA ASN A 798 -35.87 -34.76 -1.67
C ASN A 798 -37.07 -34.40 -2.57
N THR A 799 -37.49 -33.13 -2.51
CA THR A 799 -38.63 -32.61 -3.25
C THR A 799 -38.22 -31.54 -4.25
N THR A 800 -38.92 -31.53 -5.39
CA THR A 800 -38.80 -30.48 -6.41
C THR A 800 -40.10 -29.71 -6.45
N THR A 801 -40.05 -28.40 -6.22
CA THR A 801 -41.22 -27.53 -6.17
C THR A 801 -41.13 -26.45 -7.24
N GLU A 802 -42.11 -26.43 -8.15
CA GLU A 802 -42.29 -25.31 -9.09
C GLU A 802 -42.91 -24.11 -8.36
N VAL A 803 -42.24 -22.97 -8.44
CA VAL A 803 -42.70 -21.73 -7.81
C VAL A 803 -43.37 -20.87 -8.88
N LEU A 804 -44.67 -20.64 -8.72
CA LEU A 804 -45.51 -19.91 -9.68
C LEU A 804 -45.98 -18.58 -9.09
N THR A 805 -46.30 -17.62 -9.97
CA THR A 805 -47.12 -16.46 -9.58
C THR A 805 -48.50 -16.89 -9.09
N ARG A 806 -49.19 -16.02 -8.34
CA ARG A 806 -50.53 -16.30 -7.79
C ARG A 806 -51.63 -15.68 -8.68
N PRO A 807 -52.82 -16.31 -8.77
CA PRO A 807 -53.93 -15.78 -9.58
C PRO A 807 -54.52 -14.49 -8.99
N ARG A 808 -54.52 -14.36 -7.65
CA ARG A 808 -55.06 -13.19 -6.94
C ARG A 808 -54.02 -12.58 -6.02
N VAL A 809 -54.02 -11.25 -5.96
CA VAL A 809 -53.22 -10.44 -5.05
C VAL A 809 -54.07 -9.31 -4.47
N ARG A 810 -53.70 -8.80 -3.30
CA ARG A 810 -54.38 -7.65 -2.69
C ARG A 810 -53.91 -6.36 -3.38
N GLY A 811 -54.85 -5.46 -3.70
CA GLY A 811 -54.52 -4.24 -4.44
C GLY A 811 -54.37 -4.46 -5.94
N GLN A 812 -54.01 -3.40 -6.66
CA GLN A 812 -53.86 -3.42 -8.12
C GLN A 812 -52.49 -4.00 -8.53
N ARG A 813 -52.42 -4.78 -9.61
CA ARG A 813 -51.13 -5.21 -10.19
C ARG A 813 -50.44 -4.03 -10.89
N TYR A 814 -49.12 -3.95 -10.81
CA TYR A 814 -48.34 -3.02 -11.63
C TYR A 814 -48.45 -3.37 -13.12
N GLY A 815 -48.58 -4.68 -13.41
CA GLY A 815 -48.76 -5.24 -14.75
C GLY A 815 -47.44 -5.49 -15.45
N SER A 816 -47.52 -6.17 -16.60
CA SER A 816 -46.35 -6.60 -17.40
C SER A 816 -45.84 -5.52 -18.37
N SER A 817 -46.62 -4.49 -18.65
CA SER A 817 -46.38 -3.52 -19.74
C SER A 817 -45.51 -2.31 -19.37
N LYS A 818 -45.33 -2.04 -18.08
CA LYS A 818 -44.55 -0.89 -17.58
C LYS A 818 -43.09 -1.25 -17.32
N ASP A 819 -42.20 -0.32 -17.66
CA ASP A 819 -40.76 -0.46 -17.45
C ASP A 819 -40.42 -0.68 -15.97
N LEU A 820 -39.51 -1.63 -15.72
CA LEU A 820 -39.04 -2.00 -14.39
C LEU A 820 -37.52 -2.16 -14.40
N PHE A 821 -36.86 -1.49 -13.47
CA PHE A 821 -35.41 -1.59 -13.25
C PHE A 821 -35.16 -2.12 -11.85
N ILE A 822 -34.13 -2.96 -11.68
CA ILE A 822 -33.67 -3.42 -10.37
C ILE A 822 -32.21 -2.99 -10.20
N LEU A 823 -31.89 -2.34 -9.08
CA LEU A 823 -30.54 -1.92 -8.76
C LEU A 823 -29.86 -2.94 -7.84
N THR A 824 -28.64 -3.36 -8.17
CA THR A 824 -27.89 -4.38 -7.42
C THR A 824 -26.51 -3.89 -6.98
N SER A 825 -25.97 -4.53 -5.96
CA SER A 825 -24.61 -4.34 -5.45
C SER A 825 -24.02 -5.70 -5.02
N HIS A 826 -22.74 -5.71 -4.66
CA HIS A 826 -22.11 -6.86 -4.00
C HIS A 826 -22.74 -7.26 -2.65
N MET A 827 -23.62 -6.44 -2.07
CA MET A 827 -24.37 -6.78 -0.86
C MET A 827 -25.71 -7.46 -1.14
N THR A 828 -26.18 -7.45 -2.39
CA THR A 828 -27.46 -8.07 -2.74
C THR A 828 -27.33 -9.59 -2.62
N GLY A 829 -28.17 -10.26 -1.83
CA GLY A 829 -27.94 -11.69 -1.54
C GLY A 829 -29.16 -12.54 -1.21
N SER A 830 -28.97 -13.86 -1.23
CA SER A 830 -29.96 -14.88 -0.86
C SER A 830 -31.33 -14.67 -1.53
N ALA A 831 -32.41 -14.48 -0.77
CA ALA A 831 -33.76 -14.26 -1.31
C ALA A 831 -33.87 -13.04 -2.24
N ALA A 832 -33.10 -11.97 -2.03
CA ALA A 832 -33.06 -10.80 -2.90
C ALA A 832 -32.41 -11.10 -4.26
N GLU A 833 -31.40 -11.96 -4.25
CA GLU A 833 -30.75 -12.45 -5.45
C GLU A 833 -31.72 -13.31 -6.27
N VAL A 834 -32.45 -14.24 -5.64
CA VAL A 834 -33.47 -15.06 -6.31
C VAL A 834 -34.56 -14.20 -6.94
N PHE A 835 -35.05 -13.17 -6.24
CA PHE A 835 -36.00 -12.23 -6.82
C PHE A 835 -35.41 -11.52 -8.06
N THR A 836 -34.19 -11.01 -7.95
CA THR A 836 -33.49 -10.31 -9.05
C THR A 836 -33.29 -11.23 -10.25
N HIS A 837 -32.78 -12.45 -10.02
CA HIS A 837 -32.54 -13.45 -11.05
C HIS A 837 -33.82 -13.87 -11.76
N THR A 838 -34.90 -14.08 -11.00
CA THR A 838 -36.23 -14.41 -11.55
C THR A 838 -36.71 -13.32 -12.51
N MET A 839 -36.60 -12.06 -12.09
CA MET A 839 -37.08 -10.92 -12.88
C MET A 839 -36.22 -10.68 -14.12
N LYS A 840 -34.93 -11.01 -14.06
CA LYS A 840 -34.01 -11.01 -15.21
C LYS A 840 -34.32 -12.15 -16.19
N ASP A 841 -34.40 -13.40 -15.72
CA ASP A 841 -34.64 -14.58 -16.56
C ASP A 841 -35.96 -14.46 -17.35
N LEU A 842 -37.01 -13.98 -16.69
CA LEU A 842 -38.32 -13.75 -17.31
C LEU A 842 -38.37 -12.48 -18.19
N ASN A 843 -37.24 -11.79 -18.39
CA ASN A 843 -37.14 -10.51 -19.09
C ASN A 843 -38.12 -9.45 -18.58
N ARG A 844 -38.43 -9.48 -17.27
CA ARG A 844 -39.39 -8.56 -16.66
C ARG A 844 -38.72 -7.29 -16.17
N ALA A 845 -37.47 -7.33 -15.72
CA ALA A 845 -36.74 -6.15 -15.26
C ALA A 845 -35.36 -6.03 -15.93
N THR A 846 -34.89 -4.80 -16.11
CA THR A 846 -33.50 -4.52 -16.46
C THR A 846 -32.68 -4.34 -15.18
N ILE A 847 -31.62 -5.13 -15.02
CA ILE A 847 -30.77 -5.14 -13.83
C ILE A 847 -29.57 -4.20 -14.04
N VAL A 848 -29.32 -3.28 -13.11
CA VAL A 848 -28.27 -2.25 -13.22
C VAL A 848 -27.47 -2.18 -11.93
N GLY A 849 -26.14 -2.27 -12.01
CA GLY A 849 -25.29 -2.15 -10.83
C GLY A 849 -24.11 -3.12 -10.86
N GLU A 850 -23.78 -3.68 -9.70
CA GLU A 850 -22.70 -4.66 -9.54
C GLU A 850 -23.27 -6.09 -9.48
N PRO A 851 -22.42 -7.12 -9.71
CA PRO A 851 -22.78 -8.52 -9.44
C PRO A 851 -23.20 -8.73 -7.98
N THR A 852 -24.20 -9.58 -7.78
CA THR A 852 -24.69 -9.95 -6.43
C THR A 852 -23.77 -10.97 -5.75
N ILE A 853 -24.01 -11.30 -4.48
CA ILE A 853 -23.06 -12.06 -3.64
C ILE A 853 -22.95 -13.56 -3.97
N GLY A 854 -23.97 -14.16 -4.61
CA GLY A 854 -24.03 -15.61 -4.82
C GLY A 854 -24.60 -16.40 -3.64
N GLY A 855 -25.67 -15.90 -3.01
CA GLY A 855 -26.21 -16.49 -1.77
C GLY A 855 -26.95 -17.83 -1.97
N SER A 856 -27.16 -18.59 -0.88
CA SER A 856 -28.09 -19.73 -0.87
C SER A 856 -29.49 -19.29 -0.42
N LEU A 857 -30.52 -19.98 -0.91
CA LEU A 857 -31.89 -19.86 -0.38
C LEU A 857 -32.02 -20.47 1.03
N SER A 858 -31.24 -21.52 1.30
CA SER A 858 -31.28 -22.26 2.55
C SER A 858 -29.96 -23.02 2.74
N SER A 859 -29.44 -22.97 3.96
CA SER A 859 -28.30 -23.74 4.42
C SER A 859 -28.63 -24.35 5.77
N GLY A 860 -28.28 -25.63 5.95
CA GLY A 860 -28.38 -26.29 7.24
C GLY A 860 -27.02 -26.27 7.95
N THR A 861 -27.04 -26.08 9.27
CA THR A 861 -25.85 -26.24 10.12
C THR A 861 -25.90 -27.61 10.77
N TYR A 862 -24.85 -28.41 10.56
CA TYR A 862 -24.79 -29.79 11.03
C TYR A 862 -23.52 -30.01 11.86
N GLN A 863 -23.66 -30.57 13.06
CA GLN A 863 -22.52 -30.93 13.89
C GLN A 863 -21.75 -32.11 13.26
N ILE A 864 -20.42 -32.00 13.22
CA ILE A 864 -19.54 -33.07 12.74
C ILE A 864 -19.25 -34.00 13.92
N THR A 865 -19.87 -35.18 13.92
CA THR A 865 -19.78 -36.17 15.03
C THR A 865 -20.15 -35.53 16.38
N ASP A 866 -19.59 -36.04 17.49
CA ASP A 866 -19.73 -35.45 18.83
C ASP A 866 -18.58 -34.46 19.12
N SER A 867 -18.31 -33.54 18.17
CA SER A 867 -17.21 -32.56 18.27
C SER A 867 -17.71 -31.12 18.33
N VAL A 868 -16.81 -30.17 18.58
CA VAL A 868 -17.09 -28.72 18.53
C VAL A 868 -17.13 -28.15 17.11
N LEU A 869 -17.06 -28.99 16.08
CA LEU A 869 -17.08 -28.59 14.68
C LEU A 869 -18.48 -28.67 14.07
N TYR A 870 -18.82 -27.66 13.27
CA TYR A 870 -20.08 -27.58 12.54
C TYR A 870 -19.82 -27.27 11.06
N ALA A 871 -20.59 -27.91 10.19
CA ALA A 871 -20.59 -27.65 8.75
C ALA A 871 -21.88 -26.92 8.36
N SER A 872 -21.74 -25.77 7.69
CA SER A 872 -22.84 -25.09 7.02
C SER A 872 -22.94 -25.57 5.58
N ILE A 873 -24.04 -26.25 5.26
CA ILE A 873 -24.23 -26.96 4.00
C ILE A 873 -25.48 -26.41 3.29
N PRO A 874 -25.34 -25.79 2.10
CA PRO A 874 -26.46 -25.41 1.25
C PRO A 874 -27.28 -26.64 0.84
N ASN A 875 -28.55 -26.69 1.24
CA ASN A 875 -29.42 -27.85 1.04
C ASN A 875 -30.47 -27.64 -0.06
N GLN A 876 -30.49 -26.46 -0.69
CA GLN A 876 -31.39 -26.13 -1.79
C GLN A 876 -30.62 -25.59 -3.00
N VAL A 877 -31.10 -25.93 -4.20
CA VAL A 877 -30.67 -25.33 -5.47
C VAL A 877 -31.87 -24.82 -6.24
N VAL A 878 -31.64 -23.78 -7.02
CA VAL A 878 -32.67 -23.12 -7.82
C VAL A 878 -32.38 -23.32 -9.29
N PHE A 879 -33.42 -23.67 -10.04
CA PHE A 879 -33.38 -23.83 -11.49
C PHE A 879 -34.19 -22.72 -12.16
N SER A 880 -33.60 -22.15 -13.20
CA SER A 880 -34.25 -21.20 -14.09
C SER A 880 -35.47 -21.84 -14.73
N SER A 881 -36.63 -21.18 -14.63
CA SER A 881 -37.85 -21.62 -15.33
C SER A 881 -37.75 -21.50 -16.86
N VAL A 882 -36.81 -20.68 -17.35
CA VAL A 882 -36.61 -20.40 -18.79
C VAL A 882 -35.61 -21.35 -19.41
N THR A 883 -34.45 -21.53 -18.75
CA THR A 883 -33.36 -22.34 -19.32
C THR A 883 -33.34 -23.78 -18.80
N GLY A 884 -34.05 -24.06 -17.69
CA GLY A 884 -33.98 -25.35 -16.98
C GLY A 884 -32.63 -25.61 -16.30
N LYS A 885 -31.68 -24.67 -16.38
CA LYS A 885 -30.35 -24.80 -15.78
C LYS A 885 -30.36 -24.33 -14.34
N MET A 886 -29.49 -24.92 -13.52
CA MET A 886 -29.19 -24.45 -12.18
C MET A 886 -28.58 -23.05 -12.25
N TRP A 887 -29.00 -22.16 -11.34
CA TRP A 887 -28.37 -20.84 -11.21
C TRP A 887 -26.97 -20.94 -10.62
N SER A 888 -26.09 -20.04 -11.06
CA SER A 888 -24.69 -19.97 -10.62
C SER A 888 -24.56 -19.58 -9.15
N PHE A 889 -23.49 -20.03 -8.50
CA PHE A 889 -23.11 -19.59 -7.15
C PHE A 889 -22.35 -18.27 -7.14
N SER A 890 -22.02 -17.71 -8.30
CA SER A 890 -21.31 -16.43 -8.43
C SER A 890 -22.24 -15.20 -8.39
N GLY A 891 -23.54 -15.41 -8.15
CA GLY A 891 -24.53 -14.34 -8.15
C GLY A 891 -25.08 -13.97 -9.54
N VAL A 892 -25.93 -12.95 -9.56
CA VAL A 892 -26.58 -12.40 -10.76
C VAL A 892 -25.70 -11.31 -11.35
N GLU A 893 -25.23 -11.54 -12.57
CA GLU A 893 -24.61 -10.50 -13.39
C GLU A 893 -25.67 -9.48 -13.84
N PRO A 894 -25.47 -8.17 -13.66
CA PRO A 894 -26.41 -7.16 -14.09
C PRO A 894 -26.42 -7.02 -15.63
N ASP A 895 -27.53 -6.54 -16.20
CA ASP A 895 -27.60 -6.25 -17.65
C ASP A 895 -26.74 -5.03 -18.03
N VAL A 896 -26.58 -4.11 -17.08
CA VAL A 896 -25.71 -2.94 -17.19
C VAL A 896 -24.80 -2.85 -15.98
N ILE A 897 -23.52 -3.19 -16.18
CA ILE A 897 -22.50 -3.16 -15.12
C ILE A 897 -22.10 -1.72 -14.83
N THR A 898 -22.20 -1.31 -13.57
CA THR A 898 -21.76 -0.01 -13.06
C THR A 898 -21.54 -0.09 -11.54
N GLN A 899 -20.81 0.84 -10.95
CA GLN A 899 -20.61 0.87 -9.51
C GLN A 899 -21.95 1.08 -8.80
N ALA A 900 -22.14 0.50 -7.61
CA ALA A 900 -23.43 0.56 -6.90
C ALA A 900 -23.93 1.99 -6.71
N ASN A 901 -23.04 2.95 -6.44
CA ASN A 901 -23.37 4.37 -6.28
C ASN A 901 -23.92 5.02 -7.57
N ASP A 902 -23.50 4.56 -8.74
CA ASP A 902 -23.88 5.09 -10.05
C ASP A 902 -25.12 4.40 -10.65
N ALA A 903 -25.55 3.27 -10.08
CA ALA A 903 -26.65 2.46 -10.60
C ALA A 903 -27.97 3.23 -10.75
N LEU A 904 -28.34 4.04 -9.75
CA LEU A 904 -29.56 4.85 -9.78
C LEU A 904 -29.50 5.93 -10.88
N PRO A 905 -28.46 6.78 -10.96
CA PRO A 905 -28.27 7.72 -12.07
C PRO A 905 -28.28 7.06 -13.46
N VAL A 906 -27.66 5.88 -13.60
CA VAL A 906 -27.67 5.12 -14.86
C VAL A 906 -29.07 4.68 -15.24
N ALA A 907 -29.82 4.07 -14.33
CA ALA A 907 -31.20 3.65 -14.57
C ALA A 907 -32.12 4.83 -14.93
N GLN A 908 -31.98 5.97 -14.26
CA GLN A 908 -32.72 7.20 -14.58
C GLN A 908 -32.43 7.69 -16.00
N ARG A 909 -31.17 7.75 -16.42
CA ARG A 909 -30.80 8.15 -17.80
C ARG A 909 -31.36 7.20 -18.86
N MET A 910 -31.38 5.90 -18.58
CA MET A 910 -31.96 4.90 -19.48
C MET A 910 -33.46 5.10 -19.64
N LEU A 911 -34.18 5.33 -18.53
CA LEU A 911 -35.61 5.63 -18.53
C LEU A 911 -35.93 6.93 -19.27
N GLU A 912 -35.20 8.02 -19.00
CA GLU A 912 -35.38 9.30 -19.70
C GLU A 912 -35.19 9.15 -21.21
N THR A 913 -34.23 8.35 -21.65
CA THR A 913 -33.97 8.09 -23.07
C THR A 913 -35.12 7.31 -23.70
N ARG A 914 -35.66 6.30 -23.01
CA ARG A 914 -36.83 5.54 -23.49
C ARG A 914 -38.08 6.40 -23.59
N LEU A 915 -38.35 7.23 -22.59
CA LEU A 915 -39.50 8.16 -22.57
C LEU A 915 -39.41 9.21 -23.69
N LYS A 916 -38.21 9.76 -23.96
CA LYS A 916 -37.99 10.68 -25.10
C LYS A 916 -38.23 10.00 -26.45
N ASN A 917 -37.82 8.74 -26.61
CA ASN A 917 -38.03 7.97 -27.84
C ASN A 917 -39.50 7.56 -28.06
N GLN A 918 -40.30 7.46 -27.00
CA GLN A 918 -41.74 7.20 -27.09
C GLN A 918 -42.56 8.47 -27.36
N GLN A 919 -42.09 9.64 -26.96
CA GLN A 919 -42.74 10.94 -27.25
C GLN A 919 -42.41 11.50 -28.65
N GLY A 920 -41.39 10.94 -29.33
CA GLY A 920 -40.99 11.30 -30.70
C GLY A 920 -41.57 10.42 -31.81
N LYS A 921 -42.46 9.48 -31.47
CA LYS A 921 -43.32 8.71 -32.40
C LYS A 921 -44.76 9.15 -32.21
#